data_AF-A0A350ETF7-F1
#
_entry.id   AF-A0A350ETF7-F1
#
_cell.length_a   1.000
_cell.length_b   1.000
_cell.length_c   1.000
_cell.angle_alpha   90.00
_cell.angle_beta   90.00
_cell.angle_gamma   90.00
#
_symmetry.space_group_name_H-M   'P 1'
#
loop_
_entity.id
_entity.type
_entity.pdbx_description
1 polymer ?
#
loop_
_entity_poly.entity_id
_entity_poly.type
_entity_poly.pdbx_seq_one_letter_code
_entity_poly.pdbx_strand_id
1 'polypeptide(L)'
;KARPATGGTYYRLLSQLGTTSGTEPETFNPGLGVDSFTATNASVPYHPSDKINLNYDNRAGVWDPANPKNWEPLAFFTNAADRMLRSQAFVGADGRMICLTNIMVWPTNNYDAAVHRVLQVAANLYDATGQTNYLNVVPGQPQYPTVFRPYLRKEFINGFTNVYIAGYQRQDLVGDILDPEGFVRKSAYWDLDGTNVVEQIPLNPNPLTVQPMALGVPMVIGAKKGLPNFNELAVETAIQVQRNVQLFRPNANSLPAQTNEFYILGITNLFGLEAWNSYQAAYPRPLQLAIEVDFDMAIVSSNGAQIQWPATFVAGSPPVSKTFTAQLSIPSGTWSGRQFQVPIMTNHIFLTNSVYTPVSYPRFRPAASNVFAGLPTTPNQFFIPDWNLRMTNRVRFILTDGVRIIDYANIDRLTWGTNIIDAMVLENDRQGASQSSQPWLMNRFAGTQLLNDPTEGLVNQLMMSAGFLGVGEGIWRNYAGEAISGRDKDLAIDAFRAFAFQASPQYFPGRGNPVSANGLIAQAPFTPTKRLVLDRRYQVNDPLVHYTAGDLAIHSGAQDAISLPPGTAQSTNNFVAQSIGEVNNKYTPWPGDSLESQKQKDSSSNQAIQQDPLYTDPLAINSDAWNFPTNKLPNIGWMGRVHRGTPWQSLFFKADRRTQTDSLGQITAGPPMDEAQWIKSDRGTVSLVGNGSTMPRRDWSFAGLFTTAPSVSATRGQLSINQPGEASWSAVLAGVLTLTNDQSGGISAMAMSSQTEPVVIQPGSDAMRYMVDGINNVRTAQFGGQYRQLGDILSVPQLTVDSPFMNRRGGGQGILDLVDDAAMERIPQQIMSLLRLGEPRFVIYAFGQTLKPAPFSIVLDPDYTGLVTNYQVTGEAALRSVVRFERIPPVVQPSGLVNTNEFKYQAVVIETKVLPPQ
;
A
#
# COMPACT_ATOMS: atom_id res chain seq x y z
N LYS A 1 -11.11 -12.80 68.14
CA LYS A 1 -12.01 -13.63 68.99
C LYS A 1 -13.10 -14.22 68.11
N ALA A 2 -12.98 -15.50 67.72
CA ALA A 2 -14.04 -16.29 67.09
C ALA A 2 -13.86 -17.74 67.57
N ARG A 3 -14.97 -18.39 67.95
CA ARG A 3 -15.06 -19.78 68.44
C ARG A 3 -14.82 -20.79 67.30
N PRO A 4 -14.37 -22.03 67.61
CA PRO A 4 -14.02 -23.03 66.61
C PRO A 4 -15.27 -23.74 66.08
N ALA A 5 -15.40 -23.83 64.75
CA ALA A 5 -16.26 -24.80 64.10
C ALA A 5 -15.47 -26.09 63.89
N THR A 6 -15.96 -27.17 64.48
CA THR A 6 -15.46 -28.55 64.35
C THR A 6 -15.78 -29.12 62.97
N GLY A 7 -14.76 -29.68 62.29
CA GLY A 7 -14.90 -30.48 61.08
C GLY A 7 -14.03 -29.99 59.91
N GLY A 8 -12.72 -30.24 59.97
CA GLY A 8 -11.82 -29.94 58.86
C GLY A 8 -11.78 -31.07 57.83
N THR A 9 -12.32 -30.82 56.64
CA THR A 9 -12.10 -31.65 55.44
C THR A 9 -10.79 -31.21 54.79
N TYR A 10 -9.80 -32.10 54.70
CA TYR A 10 -8.53 -31.81 54.01
C TYR A 10 -8.61 -32.31 52.56
N TYR A 11 -8.36 -31.43 51.59
CA TYR A 11 -8.26 -31.78 50.17
C TYR A 11 -6.78 -31.93 49.78
N ARG A 12 -6.39 -33.08 49.22
CA ARG A 12 -5.11 -33.23 48.49
C ARG A 12 -5.39 -33.12 46.99
N LEU A 13 -4.83 -32.08 46.35
CA LEU A 13 -4.87 -31.92 44.90
C LEU A 13 -3.86 -32.88 44.26
N LEU A 14 -4.35 -33.85 43.47
CA LEU A 14 -3.52 -34.66 42.59
C LEU A 14 -3.23 -33.85 41.31
N SER A 15 -1.97 -33.47 41.10
CA SER A 15 -1.54 -32.72 39.92
C SER A 15 -1.39 -33.63 38.71
N GLN A 16 -2.45 -33.76 37.91
CA GLN A 16 -2.34 -34.12 36.49
C GLN A 16 -3.28 -33.22 35.68
N LEU A 17 -2.70 -32.16 35.13
CA LEU A 17 -3.35 -31.20 34.24
C LEU A 17 -3.35 -31.76 32.81
N GLY A 18 -4.42 -32.46 32.43
CA GLY A 18 -4.70 -32.80 31.04
C GLY A 18 -5.83 -31.93 30.49
N THR A 19 -5.64 -31.32 29.32
CA THR A 19 -6.66 -30.53 28.62
C THR A 19 -7.50 -31.43 27.72
N THR A 20 -8.81 -31.49 27.92
CA THR A 20 -9.76 -32.20 27.02
C THR A 20 -10.80 -31.24 26.46
N SER A 21 -11.21 -31.40 25.19
CA SER A 21 -12.24 -30.57 24.56
C SER A 21 -13.67 -31.02 24.94
N GLY A 22 -14.53 -30.07 25.30
CA GLY A 22 -15.98 -30.29 25.44
C GLY A 22 -16.81 -29.29 24.61
N THR A 23 -18.13 -29.42 24.67
CA THR A 23 -19.13 -28.59 23.96
C THR A 23 -19.12 -27.13 24.41
N GLU A 24 -19.49 -26.20 23.51
CA GLU A 24 -19.51 -24.75 23.77
C GLU A 24 -20.17 -24.36 25.10
N PRO A 25 -19.66 -23.33 25.77
CA PRO A 25 -20.40 -22.63 26.81
C PRO A 25 -21.40 -21.66 26.20
N GLU A 26 -22.51 -21.42 26.90
CA GLU A 26 -23.62 -20.59 26.45
C GLU A 26 -23.30 -19.09 26.41
N THR A 27 -22.08 -18.66 26.76
CA THR A 27 -21.70 -17.24 26.90
C THR A 27 -20.26 -16.97 26.44
N PHE A 28 -20.13 -15.90 25.63
CA PHE A 28 -18.88 -15.30 25.16
C PHE A 28 -18.72 -13.89 25.73
N ASN A 29 -17.49 -13.49 26.03
CA ASN A 29 -17.18 -12.12 26.46
C ASN A 29 -16.55 -11.39 25.26
N PRO A 30 -17.24 -10.42 24.64
CA PRO A 30 -16.81 -9.83 23.38
C PRO A 30 -15.47 -9.10 23.52
N GLY A 31 -14.47 -9.62 22.81
CA GLY A 31 -13.36 -8.78 22.36
C GLY A 31 -13.88 -7.83 21.28
N LEU A 32 -14.25 -6.62 21.71
CA LEU A 32 -14.48 -5.42 20.88
C LEU A 32 -15.26 -5.66 19.57
N GLY A 33 -16.59 -5.77 19.66
CA GLY A 33 -17.48 -5.72 18.52
C GLY A 33 -18.81 -5.06 18.87
N VAL A 34 -19.09 -3.93 18.22
CA VAL A 34 -20.42 -3.36 17.92
C VAL A 34 -21.36 -3.17 19.12
N ASP A 35 -21.14 -2.12 19.92
CA ASP A 35 -22.14 -1.33 20.70
C ASP A 35 -21.45 -0.41 21.74
N SER A 36 -20.31 0.20 21.40
CA SER A 36 -19.57 1.09 22.33
C SER A 36 -20.11 2.53 22.33
N PHE A 37 -21.43 2.69 22.31
CA PHE A 37 -22.06 3.88 22.88
C PHE A 37 -23.06 3.58 24.02
N THR A 38 -23.39 2.32 24.31
CA THR A 38 -24.34 1.97 25.40
C THR A 38 -24.11 0.59 26.05
N ALA A 39 -22.87 0.12 26.22
CA ALA A 39 -22.64 -1.15 26.94
C ALA A 39 -22.70 -0.96 28.47
N THR A 40 -23.88 -1.14 29.06
CA THR A 40 -24.02 -1.54 30.47
C THR A 40 -23.55 -2.98 30.66
N ASN A 41 -22.78 -3.22 31.72
CA ASN A 41 -22.23 -4.52 32.14
C ASN A 41 -23.29 -5.64 32.20
N ALA A 42 -23.37 -6.46 31.16
CA ALA A 42 -24.08 -7.75 31.20
C ALA A 42 -23.28 -8.80 30.43
N SER A 43 -23.01 -9.94 31.08
CA SER A 43 -22.57 -11.17 30.41
C SER A 43 -23.71 -11.68 29.53
N VAL A 44 -23.56 -11.59 28.20
CA VAL A 44 -24.61 -11.94 27.23
C VAL A 44 -24.39 -13.37 26.70
N PRO A 45 -25.44 -14.16 26.47
CA PRO A 45 -25.34 -15.46 25.79
C PRO A 45 -24.73 -15.36 24.39
N TYR A 46 -24.01 -16.40 23.94
CA TYR A 46 -23.51 -16.52 22.57
C TYR A 46 -24.66 -16.46 21.57
N HIS A 47 -24.58 -15.53 20.62
CA HIS A 47 -25.57 -15.40 19.55
C HIS A 47 -24.94 -15.75 18.19
N PRO A 48 -25.72 -16.29 17.23
CA PRO A 48 -25.33 -16.37 15.82
C PRO A 48 -24.78 -15.07 15.21
N SER A 49 -24.97 -13.91 15.87
CA SER A 49 -24.45 -12.59 15.53
C SER A 49 -22.98 -12.35 15.89
N ASP A 50 -22.32 -13.26 16.60
CA ASP A 50 -20.93 -13.07 17.07
C ASP A 50 -19.89 -13.25 15.95
N LYS A 51 -20.26 -13.89 14.84
CA LYS A 51 -19.51 -13.95 13.57
C LYS A 51 -20.36 -13.37 12.45
N ILE A 52 -19.75 -12.93 11.36
CA ILE A 52 -20.48 -12.49 10.16
C ILE A 52 -20.72 -13.69 9.25
N ASN A 53 -21.97 -13.96 8.90
CA ASN A 53 -22.26 -15.01 7.93
C ASN A 53 -21.93 -14.51 6.52
N LEU A 54 -21.09 -15.24 5.77
CA LEU A 54 -20.62 -14.81 4.44
C LEU A 54 -21.73 -14.71 3.39
N ASN A 55 -22.85 -15.42 3.56
CA ASN A 55 -23.87 -15.55 2.54
C ASN A 55 -25.20 -14.89 2.90
N TYR A 56 -25.51 -14.76 4.18
CA TYR A 56 -26.84 -14.38 4.66
C TYR A 56 -26.80 -13.42 5.84
N ASP A 57 -27.74 -12.48 5.90
CA ASP A 57 -27.83 -11.47 6.96
C ASP A 57 -28.17 -12.11 8.30
N ASN A 58 -27.15 -12.26 9.15
CA ASN A 58 -27.26 -12.85 10.48
C ASN A 58 -27.26 -11.80 11.60
N ARG A 59 -27.61 -10.54 11.29
CA ARG A 59 -27.80 -9.51 12.33
C ARG A 59 -28.97 -9.84 13.23
N ALA A 60 -28.86 -9.43 14.50
CA ALA A 60 -29.91 -9.60 15.50
C ALA A 60 -31.23 -8.97 15.00
N GLY A 61 -32.34 -9.69 15.15
CA GLY A 61 -33.66 -9.26 14.68
C GLY A 61 -33.93 -9.43 13.18
N VAL A 62 -32.92 -9.76 12.36
CA VAL A 62 -33.08 -10.07 10.93
C VAL A 62 -32.96 -11.57 10.66
N TRP A 63 -32.09 -12.25 11.41
CA TRP A 63 -31.74 -13.65 11.19
C TRP A 63 -32.89 -14.63 11.39
N ASP A 64 -33.14 -15.47 10.38
CA ASP A 64 -34.03 -16.61 10.44
C ASP A 64 -33.37 -17.83 9.73
N PRO A 65 -32.94 -18.87 10.48
CA PRO A 65 -32.38 -20.08 9.89
C PRO A 65 -33.30 -20.81 8.91
N ALA A 66 -34.61 -20.70 9.09
CA ALA A 66 -35.59 -21.35 8.22
C ALA A 66 -35.83 -20.56 6.93
N ASN A 67 -35.57 -19.25 6.94
CA ASN A 67 -35.72 -18.38 5.80
C ASN A 67 -34.57 -17.36 5.73
N PRO A 68 -33.35 -17.81 5.38
CA PRO A 68 -32.17 -16.96 5.45
C PRO A 68 -32.24 -15.87 4.39
N LYS A 69 -32.13 -14.61 4.83
CA LYS A 69 -32.19 -13.43 3.96
C LYS A 69 -30.82 -13.10 3.40
N ASN A 70 -30.75 -12.64 2.16
CA ASN A 70 -29.51 -12.11 1.60
C ASN A 70 -29.14 -10.81 2.31
N TRP A 71 -27.84 -10.49 2.32
CA TRP A 71 -27.36 -9.23 2.84
C TRP A 71 -27.80 -8.05 1.97
N GLU A 72 -28.02 -6.90 2.63
CA GLU A 72 -27.94 -5.62 1.95
C GLU A 72 -26.44 -5.25 1.80
N PRO A 73 -25.98 -4.78 0.62
CA PRO A 73 -24.55 -4.56 0.36
C PRO A 73 -23.86 -3.69 1.41
N LEU A 74 -24.44 -2.54 1.77
CA LEU A 74 -23.84 -1.62 2.72
C LEU A 74 -23.78 -2.22 4.11
N ALA A 75 -24.82 -2.96 4.53
CA ALA A 75 -24.85 -3.66 5.81
C ALA A 75 -23.75 -4.73 5.90
N PHE A 76 -23.54 -5.55 4.87
CA PHE A 76 -22.43 -6.51 4.88
C PHE A 76 -21.09 -5.81 4.95
N PHE A 77 -20.86 -4.86 4.02
CA PHE A 77 -19.59 -4.15 3.91
C PHE A 77 -19.20 -3.47 5.22
N THR A 78 -20.13 -2.71 5.82
CA THR A 78 -19.85 -1.95 7.04
C THR A 78 -19.55 -2.87 8.24
N ASN A 79 -20.29 -3.97 8.40
CA ASN A 79 -20.03 -4.92 9.49
C ASN A 79 -18.72 -5.69 9.28
N ALA A 80 -18.46 -6.16 8.06
CA ALA A 80 -17.24 -6.90 7.72
C ALA A 80 -15.99 -6.02 7.89
N ALA A 81 -16.00 -4.83 7.29
CA ALA A 81 -14.90 -3.90 7.33
C ALA A 81 -14.55 -3.44 8.75
N ASP A 82 -15.55 -3.12 9.60
CA ASP A 82 -15.30 -2.70 10.99
C ASP A 82 -14.60 -3.81 11.80
N ARG A 83 -15.09 -5.06 11.69
CA ARG A 83 -14.49 -6.19 12.40
C ARG A 83 -13.08 -6.51 11.91
N MET A 84 -12.86 -6.45 10.59
CA MET A 84 -11.55 -6.70 10.00
C MET A 84 -10.54 -5.60 10.39
N LEU A 85 -10.92 -4.32 10.35
CA LEU A 85 -10.03 -3.23 10.78
C LEU A 85 -9.62 -3.37 12.25
N ARG A 86 -10.57 -3.72 13.12
CA ARG A 86 -10.28 -3.97 14.54
C ARG A 86 -9.37 -5.18 14.75
N SER A 87 -9.52 -6.24 13.96
CA SER A 87 -8.67 -7.44 14.10
C SER A 87 -7.21 -7.18 13.69
N GLN A 88 -6.98 -6.18 12.84
CA GLN A 88 -5.64 -5.73 12.47
C GLN A 88 -4.95 -4.89 13.54
N ALA A 89 -5.70 -4.36 14.52
CA ALA A 89 -5.20 -3.54 15.63
C ALA A 89 -4.35 -2.34 15.19
N PHE A 90 -4.69 -1.73 14.05
CA PHE A 90 -4.03 -0.50 13.60
C PHE A 90 -4.32 0.64 14.58
N VAL A 91 -3.30 1.43 14.90
CA VAL A 91 -3.39 2.59 15.80
C VAL A 91 -3.10 3.85 14.99
N GLY A 92 -4.04 4.78 14.99
CA GLY A 92 -3.91 6.06 14.31
C GLY A 92 -2.96 7.01 15.02
N ALA A 93 -2.56 8.08 14.32
CA ALA A 93 -1.71 9.13 14.89
C ALA A 93 -2.33 9.87 16.11
N ASP A 94 -3.64 9.74 16.33
CA ASP A 94 -4.36 10.24 17.51
C ASP A 94 -4.35 9.25 18.69
N GLY A 95 -3.63 8.12 18.58
CA GLY A 95 -3.52 7.08 19.59
C GLY A 95 -4.76 6.18 19.71
N ARG A 96 -5.78 6.37 18.86
CA ARG A 96 -6.99 5.55 18.84
C ARG A 96 -6.84 4.38 17.88
N MET A 97 -7.52 3.28 18.17
CA MET A 97 -7.63 2.16 17.22
C MET A 97 -8.41 2.62 15.99
N ILE A 98 -7.91 2.26 14.81
CA ILE A 98 -8.60 2.50 13.54
C ILE A 98 -9.77 1.52 13.42
N CYS A 99 -10.94 2.06 13.16
CA CYS A 99 -12.16 1.30 12.86
C CYS A 99 -12.95 2.01 11.76
N LEU A 100 -14.01 1.39 11.23
CA LEU A 100 -14.70 1.91 10.04
C LEU A 100 -15.19 3.36 10.20
N THR A 101 -15.59 3.71 11.42
CA THR A 101 -16.13 5.03 11.79
C THR A 101 -15.09 6.00 12.38
N ASN A 102 -13.81 5.58 12.41
CA ASN A 102 -12.73 6.31 13.04
C ASN A 102 -11.41 6.17 12.26
N ILE A 103 -11.42 6.57 10.99
CA ILE A 103 -10.20 6.65 10.16
C ILE A 103 -9.88 8.13 9.97
N MET A 104 -8.86 8.65 10.67
CA MET A 104 -8.47 10.06 10.55
C MET A 104 -7.87 10.32 9.17
N VAL A 105 -8.32 11.39 8.52
CA VAL A 105 -7.83 11.84 7.20
C VAL A 105 -7.20 13.23 7.25
N TRP A 106 -7.42 13.99 8.33
CA TRP A 106 -6.80 15.31 8.57
C TRP A 106 -6.70 15.59 10.08
N PRO A 107 -5.63 16.26 10.57
CA PRO A 107 -4.48 16.81 9.83
C PRO A 107 -3.45 15.76 9.42
N THR A 108 -3.53 14.56 9.99
CA THR A 108 -2.74 13.40 9.56
C THR A 108 -3.66 12.40 8.85
N ASN A 109 -3.18 11.85 7.74
CA ASN A 109 -3.93 10.87 6.99
C ASN A 109 -3.53 9.44 7.40
N ASN A 110 -4.41 8.77 8.15
CA ASN A 110 -4.28 7.36 8.52
C ASN A 110 -4.92 6.41 7.47
N TYR A 111 -5.49 6.94 6.38
CA TYR A 111 -6.00 6.16 5.26
C TYR A 111 -4.83 5.79 4.33
N ASP A 112 -4.15 4.68 4.63
CA ASP A 112 -3.05 4.16 3.84
C ASP A 112 -3.47 2.92 3.02
N ALA A 113 -2.51 2.33 2.29
CA ALA A 113 -2.74 1.12 1.50
C ALA A 113 -3.23 -0.07 2.33
N ALA A 114 -2.81 -0.20 3.60
CA ALA A 114 -3.23 -1.32 4.45
C ALA A 114 -4.69 -1.16 4.90
N VAL A 115 -5.09 0.05 5.29
CA VAL A 115 -6.49 0.36 5.61
C VAL A 115 -7.37 0.21 4.36
N HIS A 116 -6.95 0.76 3.21
CA HIS A 116 -7.69 0.64 1.95
C HIS A 116 -7.88 -0.83 1.56
N ARG A 117 -6.82 -1.65 1.64
CA ARG A 117 -6.88 -3.10 1.36
C ARG A 117 -7.92 -3.82 2.20
N VAL A 118 -8.00 -3.56 3.50
CA VAL A 118 -9.00 -4.20 4.38
C VAL A 118 -10.43 -3.87 3.94
N LEU A 119 -10.69 -2.60 3.62
CA LEU A 119 -11.98 -2.15 3.10
C LEU A 119 -12.29 -2.85 1.77
N GLN A 120 -11.30 -2.94 0.89
CA GLN A 120 -11.44 -3.56 -0.41
C GLN A 120 -11.73 -5.07 -0.31
N VAL A 121 -11.05 -5.80 0.58
CA VAL A 121 -11.34 -7.22 0.84
C VAL A 121 -12.77 -7.39 1.36
N ALA A 122 -13.25 -6.50 2.23
CA ALA A 122 -14.63 -6.54 2.70
C ALA A 122 -15.65 -6.36 1.56
N ALA A 123 -15.41 -5.44 0.61
CA ALA A 123 -16.23 -5.27 -0.59
C ALA A 123 -16.16 -6.51 -1.50
N ASN A 124 -14.97 -7.06 -1.71
CA ASN A 124 -14.75 -8.25 -2.54
C ASN A 124 -15.46 -9.49 -1.98
N LEU A 125 -15.49 -9.66 -0.66
CA LEU A 125 -16.19 -10.78 -0.01
C LEU A 125 -17.69 -10.75 -0.31
N TYR A 126 -18.31 -9.57 -0.33
CA TYR A 126 -19.72 -9.42 -0.73
C TYR A 126 -19.90 -9.72 -2.22
N ASP A 127 -19.08 -9.10 -3.07
CA ASP A 127 -19.20 -9.21 -4.54
C ASP A 127 -18.94 -10.63 -5.07
N ALA A 128 -18.18 -11.43 -4.32
CA ALA A 128 -17.91 -12.82 -4.61
C ALA A 128 -19.14 -13.73 -4.45
N THR A 129 -20.13 -13.36 -3.63
CA THR A 129 -21.31 -14.19 -3.33
C THR A 129 -22.31 -14.30 -4.49
N GLY A 130 -22.11 -13.55 -5.57
CA GLY A 130 -23.04 -13.48 -6.70
C GLY A 130 -24.32 -12.69 -6.42
N GLN A 131 -24.43 -12.07 -5.23
CA GLN A 131 -25.58 -11.27 -4.83
C GLN A 131 -25.64 -9.89 -5.51
N THR A 132 -24.67 -9.53 -6.35
CA THR A 132 -24.70 -8.25 -7.09
C THR A 132 -25.60 -8.31 -8.35
N ASN A 133 -26.11 -9.48 -8.71
CA ASN A 133 -26.82 -9.76 -9.97
C ASN A 133 -28.26 -9.21 -10.07
N TYR A 134 -28.63 -8.20 -9.29
CA TYR A 134 -30.02 -7.73 -9.19
C TYR A 134 -30.57 -7.01 -10.44
N LEU A 135 -29.76 -6.76 -11.49
CA LEU A 135 -30.21 -6.04 -12.69
C LEU A 135 -29.56 -6.59 -13.97
N ASN A 136 -30.35 -7.24 -14.82
CA ASN A 136 -30.11 -7.50 -16.26
C ASN A 136 -28.67 -7.85 -16.68
N VAL A 137 -27.97 -8.72 -15.94
CA VAL A 137 -26.67 -9.23 -16.38
C VAL A 137 -26.90 -10.24 -17.50
N VAL A 138 -26.44 -9.92 -18.71
CA VAL A 138 -26.44 -10.87 -19.83
C VAL A 138 -25.41 -11.96 -19.53
N PRO A 139 -25.76 -13.27 -19.60
CA PRO A 139 -24.80 -14.34 -19.42
C PRO A 139 -23.57 -14.15 -20.31
N GLY A 140 -22.37 -14.25 -19.72
CA GLY A 140 -21.09 -14.06 -20.42
C GLY A 140 -20.58 -12.62 -20.49
N GLN A 141 -21.29 -11.63 -19.95
CA GLN A 141 -20.79 -10.26 -19.82
C GLN A 141 -20.19 -9.96 -18.43
N PRO A 142 -19.25 -8.99 -18.33
CA PRO A 142 -18.71 -8.53 -17.06
C PRO A 142 -19.81 -8.04 -16.10
N GLN A 143 -19.74 -8.46 -14.84
CA GLN A 143 -20.68 -8.00 -13.80
C GLN A 143 -20.34 -6.59 -13.32
N TYR A 144 -21.34 -5.88 -12.80
CA TYR A 144 -21.11 -4.57 -12.15
C TYR A 144 -20.58 -4.75 -10.73
N PRO A 145 -19.61 -3.91 -10.32
CA PRO A 145 -19.11 -3.90 -8.95
C PRO A 145 -20.08 -3.19 -8.00
N THR A 146 -20.03 -3.50 -6.71
CA THR A 146 -20.62 -2.63 -5.68
C THR A 146 -19.67 -1.48 -5.36
N VAL A 147 -20.23 -0.31 -5.03
CA VAL A 147 -19.44 0.91 -4.78
C VAL A 147 -19.86 1.53 -3.45
N PHE A 148 -18.88 1.79 -2.60
CA PHE A 148 -19.06 2.39 -1.28
C PHE A 148 -18.35 3.74 -1.22
N ARG A 149 -19.13 4.80 -1.02
CA ARG A 149 -18.67 6.18 -0.89
C ARG A 149 -18.44 6.54 0.58
N PRO A 150 -17.27 7.04 0.97
CA PRO A 150 -17.03 7.52 2.32
C PRO A 150 -17.74 8.86 2.57
N TYR A 151 -18.17 9.09 3.81
CA TYR A 151 -18.59 10.40 4.29
C TYR A 151 -17.81 10.78 5.55
N LEU A 152 -17.65 12.08 5.77
CA LEU A 152 -16.76 12.62 6.79
C LEU A 152 -17.53 13.22 7.96
N ARG A 153 -16.85 13.24 9.10
CA ARG A 153 -17.20 14.05 10.28
C ARG A 153 -15.98 14.82 10.75
N LYS A 154 -16.21 15.97 11.39
CA LYS A 154 -15.18 16.64 12.19
C LYS A 154 -15.35 16.35 13.69
N GLU A 155 -14.26 16.43 14.44
CA GLU A 155 -14.22 16.32 15.90
C GLU A 155 -13.28 17.39 16.45
N PHE A 156 -13.56 17.89 17.65
CA PHE A 156 -12.65 18.79 18.36
C PHE A 156 -11.98 18.02 19.50
N ILE A 157 -10.67 17.86 19.43
CA ILE A 157 -9.86 17.18 20.45
C ILE A 157 -8.74 18.12 20.88
N ASN A 158 -8.67 18.42 22.18
CA ASN A 158 -7.62 19.27 22.75
C ASN A 158 -7.45 20.65 22.06
N GLY A 159 -8.54 21.23 21.55
CA GLY A 159 -8.52 22.51 20.83
C GLY A 159 -8.12 22.43 19.35
N PHE A 160 -7.88 21.23 18.82
CA PHE A 160 -7.61 20.99 17.41
C PHE A 160 -8.82 20.34 16.73
N THR A 161 -9.08 20.74 15.48
CA THR A 161 -10.06 20.06 14.62
C THR A 161 -9.41 18.85 13.99
N ASN A 162 -10.07 17.70 14.04
CA ASN A 162 -9.67 16.48 13.34
C ASN A 162 -10.80 16.04 12.43
N VAL A 163 -10.47 15.47 11.27
CA VAL A 163 -11.45 14.97 10.30
C VAL A 163 -11.29 13.46 10.17
N TYR A 164 -12.41 12.75 10.25
CA TYR A 164 -12.47 11.30 10.18
C TYR A 164 -13.44 10.85 9.09
N ILE A 165 -13.13 9.73 8.44
CA ILE A 165 -14.15 8.92 7.78
C ILE A 165 -15.09 8.41 8.87
N ALA A 166 -16.34 8.81 8.79
CA ALA A 166 -17.38 8.47 9.76
C ALA A 166 -18.14 7.20 9.38
N GLY A 167 -18.08 6.81 8.10
CA GLY A 167 -18.69 5.60 7.56
C GLY A 167 -18.80 5.67 6.05
N TYR A 168 -19.63 4.79 5.49
CA TYR A 168 -19.85 4.67 4.05
C TYR A 168 -21.33 4.68 3.67
N GLN A 169 -21.59 5.04 2.42
CA GLN A 169 -22.88 5.00 1.74
C GLN A 169 -22.75 4.16 0.47
N ARG A 170 -23.83 3.52 0.05
CA ARG A 170 -23.86 2.81 -1.24
C ARG A 170 -23.96 3.83 -2.39
N GLN A 171 -23.07 3.72 -3.38
CA GLN A 171 -22.95 4.64 -4.53
C GLN A 171 -22.81 3.86 -5.85
N ASP A 172 -23.53 2.74 -6.00
CA ASP A 172 -23.48 1.97 -7.25
C ASP A 172 -24.11 2.71 -8.46
N LEU A 173 -24.75 3.85 -8.22
CA LEU A 173 -25.46 4.67 -9.21
C LEU A 173 -24.99 6.12 -9.11
N VAL A 174 -24.71 6.77 -10.24
CA VAL A 174 -24.45 8.22 -10.33
C VAL A 174 -25.78 8.94 -10.54
N GLY A 175 -26.65 8.96 -9.51
CA GLY A 175 -27.97 9.60 -9.58
C GLY A 175 -28.89 9.08 -10.69
N ASP A 176 -30.03 9.77 -10.90
CA ASP A 176 -30.99 9.46 -11.97
C ASP A 176 -30.58 10.08 -13.34
N ILE A 177 -29.66 11.06 -13.34
CA ILE A 177 -29.19 11.78 -14.52
C ILE A 177 -27.66 11.79 -14.50
N LEU A 178 -27.07 11.27 -15.58
CA LEU A 178 -25.64 11.11 -15.77
C LEU A 178 -24.92 12.43 -16.04
N ASP A 179 -24.06 12.82 -15.11
CA ASP A 179 -22.99 13.80 -15.38
C ASP A 179 -21.63 13.26 -14.86
N PRO A 180 -20.97 12.35 -15.62
CA PRO A 180 -19.62 11.89 -15.28
C PRO A 180 -18.61 13.02 -15.15
N GLU A 181 -18.76 14.09 -15.93
CA GLU A 181 -17.90 15.28 -15.87
C GLU A 181 -18.08 15.98 -14.52
N GLY A 182 -19.33 16.29 -14.15
CA GLY A 182 -19.68 16.86 -12.84
C GLY A 182 -19.17 16.05 -11.66
N PHE A 183 -19.05 14.73 -11.81
CA PHE A 183 -18.53 13.84 -10.78
C PHE A 183 -17.02 13.97 -10.54
N VAL A 184 -16.23 14.29 -11.57
CA VAL A 184 -14.77 14.47 -11.46
C VAL A 184 -14.34 15.92 -11.29
N ARG A 185 -15.26 16.89 -11.39
CA ARG A 185 -14.96 18.31 -11.19
C ARG A 185 -14.44 18.61 -9.79
N LYS A 186 -13.35 19.38 -9.70
CA LYS A 186 -12.69 19.82 -8.45
C LYS A 186 -13.67 20.43 -7.45
N SER A 187 -14.63 21.22 -7.94
CA SER A 187 -15.63 21.89 -7.10
C SER A 187 -16.58 20.93 -6.37
N ALA A 188 -16.65 19.66 -6.78
CA ALA A 188 -17.43 18.62 -6.11
C ALA A 188 -16.69 17.97 -4.93
N TYR A 189 -15.44 18.39 -4.66
CA TYR A 189 -14.58 17.80 -3.65
C TYR A 189 -14.12 18.81 -2.61
N TRP A 190 -13.93 18.33 -1.38
CA TRP A 190 -13.24 19.03 -0.32
C TRP A 190 -11.73 18.82 -0.45
N ASP A 191 -11.00 19.91 -0.65
CA ASP A 191 -9.56 19.98 -0.41
C ASP A 191 -9.36 20.26 1.09
N LEU A 192 -8.99 19.24 1.87
CA LEU A 192 -8.90 19.35 3.33
C LEU A 192 -7.79 20.31 3.80
N ASP A 193 -6.80 20.61 2.94
CA ASP A 193 -5.78 21.63 3.18
C ASP A 193 -6.23 23.03 2.73
N GLY A 194 -7.43 23.14 2.15
CA GLY A 194 -8.05 24.38 1.72
C GLY A 194 -8.52 25.27 2.88
N THR A 195 -8.50 26.59 2.65
CA THR A 195 -8.92 27.59 3.65
C THR A 195 -10.38 27.39 4.05
N ASN A 196 -10.64 27.22 5.35
CA ASN A 196 -11.97 27.03 5.94
C ASN A 196 -12.75 25.81 5.41
N VAL A 197 -12.13 24.88 4.67
CA VAL A 197 -12.83 23.70 4.13
C VAL A 197 -13.20 22.74 5.25
N VAL A 198 -12.28 22.47 6.17
CA VAL A 198 -12.52 21.62 7.35
C VAL A 198 -13.71 22.11 8.19
N GLU A 199 -13.97 23.43 8.20
CA GLU A 199 -15.10 23.98 8.95
C GLU A 199 -16.47 23.65 8.35
N GLN A 200 -16.53 23.37 7.04
CA GLN A 200 -17.76 22.96 6.34
C GLN A 200 -18.16 21.51 6.65
N ILE A 201 -17.24 20.72 7.20
CA ILE A 201 -17.49 19.31 7.53
C ILE A 201 -18.40 19.24 8.76
N PRO A 202 -19.48 18.43 8.74
CA PRO A 202 -20.42 18.36 9.84
C PRO A 202 -19.83 17.63 11.07
N LEU A 203 -20.25 18.02 12.26
CA LEU A 203 -19.95 17.31 13.52
C LEU A 203 -20.70 15.98 13.60
N ASN A 204 -21.98 16.01 13.22
CA ASN A 204 -22.87 14.85 13.24
C ASN A 204 -23.44 14.66 11.82
N PRO A 205 -22.71 13.98 10.92
CA PRO A 205 -23.20 13.74 9.57
C PRO A 205 -24.44 12.86 9.58
N ASN A 206 -25.43 13.18 8.73
CA ASN A 206 -26.52 12.26 8.44
C ASN A 206 -26.05 11.24 7.39
N PRO A 207 -26.07 9.92 7.67
CA PRO A 207 -25.66 8.89 6.73
C PRO A 207 -26.54 8.77 5.48
N LEU A 208 -27.65 9.49 5.37
CA LEU A 208 -28.50 9.53 4.18
C LEU A 208 -28.24 10.74 3.28
N THR A 209 -27.47 11.72 3.76
CA THR A 209 -27.15 12.92 3.00
C THR A 209 -25.83 12.72 2.25
N VAL A 210 -25.86 12.89 0.94
CA VAL A 210 -24.65 12.83 0.11
C VAL A 210 -23.79 14.07 0.39
N GLN A 211 -22.57 13.85 0.86
CA GLN A 211 -21.58 14.91 1.07
C GLN A 211 -20.63 15.01 -0.12
N PRO A 212 -19.99 16.17 -0.37
CA PRO A 212 -18.78 16.24 -1.20
C PRO A 212 -17.75 15.19 -0.76
N MET A 213 -17.04 14.58 -1.71
CA MET A 213 -15.92 13.68 -1.38
C MET A 213 -14.68 14.50 -1.00
N ALA A 214 -13.74 13.95 -0.24
CA ALA A 214 -12.45 14.61 -0.03
C ALA A 214 -11.42 14.15 -1.06
N LEU A 215 -10.54 15.05 -1.49
CA LEU A 215 -9.42 14.70 -2.36
C LEU A 215 -8.51 13.68 -1.66
N GLY A 216 -8.11 12.64 -2.39
CA GLY A 216 -7.26 11.57 -1.87
C GLY A 216 -7.96 10.55 -0.96
N VAL A 217 -9.27 10.67 -0.76
CA VAL A 217 -10.10 9.67 -0.07
C VAL A 217 -11.00 9.00 -1.11
N PRO A 218 -10.60 7.83 -1.64
CA PRO A 218 -11.33 7.18 -2.73
C PRO A 218 -12.59 6.46 -2.25
N MET A 219 -13.47 6.16 -3.22
CA MET A 219 -14.51 5.16 -3.03
C MET A 219 -13.89 3.76 -2.97
N VAL A 220 -14.58 2.83 -2.32
CA VAL A 220 -14.21 1.41 -2.32
C VAL A 220 -15.12 0.70 -3.31
N ILE A 221 -14.55 0.00 -4.29
CA ILE A 221 -15.30 -0.61 -5.40
C ILE A 221 -15.01 -2.10 -5.42
N GLY A 222 -16.01 -2.96 -5.20
CA GLY A 222 -15.84 -4.41 -5.22
C GLY A 222 -15.23 -4.91 -6.54
N ALA A 223 -14.37 -5.93 -6.47
CA ALA A 223 -13.67 -6.43 -7.64
C ALA A 223 -14.59 -7.28 -8.53
N LYS A 224 -14.49 -7.09 -9.86
CA LYS A 224 -15.17 -7.92 -10.87
C LYS A 224 -14.25 -8.18 -12.05
N LYS A 225 -14.41 -9.36 -12.65
CA LYS A 225 -13.64 -9.77 -13.83
C LYS A 225 -14.19 -9.12 -15.10
N GLY A 226 -13.28 -8.69 -15.97
CA GLY A 226 -13.56 -8.20 -17.32
C GLY A 226 -13.79 -6.70 -17.41
N LEU A 227 -13.37 -5.92 -16.40
CA LEU A 227 -13.55 -4.47 -16.36
C LEU A 227 -12.25 -3.73 -16.72
N PRO A 228 -12.26 -2.84 -17.73
CA PRO A 228 -11.18 -1.88 -17.97
C PRO A 228 -11.03 -0.90 -16.80
N ASN A 229 -9.84 -0.32 -16.63
CA ASN A 229 -9.50 0.50 -15.47
C ASN A 229 -8.49 1.61 -15.78
N PHE A 230 -8.32 2.53 -14.82
CA PHE A 230 -7.22 3.51 -14.78
C PHE A 230 -5.85 2.80 -14.77
N ASN A 231 -4.86 3.32 -15.50
CA ASN A 231 -3.55 2.66 -15.63
C ASN A 231 -2.33 3.53 -15.28
N GLU A 232 -2.21 4.74 -15.83
CA GLU A 232 -1.02 5.57 -15.60
C GLU A 232 -1.33 7.07 -15.66
N LEU A 233 -0.69 7.83 -14.77
CA LEU A 233 -0.41 9.26 -14.95
C LEU A 233 1.10 9.44 -15.10
N ALA A 234 1.53 10.08 -16.18
CA ALA A 234 2.92 10.40 -16.44
C ALA A 234 3.10 11.92 -16.62
N VAL A 235 4.12 12.48 -15.99
CA VAL A 235 4.48 13.90 -16.03
C VAL A 235 5.97 14.03 -16.31
N GLU A 236 6.30 14.68 -17.42
CA GLU A 236 7.68 15.03 -17.77
C GLU A 236 7.86 16.53 -17.71
N THR A 237 8.78 17.00 -16.87
CA THR A 237 9.13 18.42 -16.75
C THR A 237 10.49 18.67 -17.38
N ALA A 238 10.52 19.39 -18.50
CA ALA A 238 11.74 19.86 -19.12
C ALA A 238 12.06 21.27 -18.65
N ILE A 239 13.27 21.45 -18.11
CA ILE A 239 13.80 22.71 -17.59
C ILE A 239 15.01 23.08 -18.42
N GLN A 240 15.07 24.31 -18.92
CA GLN A 240 16.25 24.85 -19.58
C GLN A 240 16.81 26.00 -18.77
N VAL A 241 18.07 25.89 -18.38
CA VAL A 241 18.81 26.91 -17.64
C VAL A 241 19.95 27.41 -18.50
N GLN A 242 20.00 28.71 -18.73
CA GLN A 242 21.08 29.38 -19.44
C GLN A 242 21.67 30.48 -18.56
N ARG A 243 23.00 30.56 -18.50
CA ARG A 243 23.69 31.67 -17.86
C ARG A 243 24.33 32.59 -18.89
N ASN A 244 24.00 33.88 -18.80
CA ASN A 244 24.58 34.92 -19.63
C ASN A 244 25.39 35.90 -18.77
N VAL A 245 26.47 36.42 -19.36
CA VAL A 245 27.38 37.35 -18.70
C VAL A 245 27.65 38.52 -19.62
N GLN A 246 27.53 39.73 -19.10
CA GLN A 246 27.81 40.97 -19.84
C GLN A 246 28.90 41.77 -19.14
N LEU A 247 29.81 42.31 -19.94
CA LEU A 247 30.90 43.18 -19.50
C LEU A 247 30.65 44.60 -20.02
N PHE A 248 30.86 45.58 -19.14
CA PHE A 248 30.68 47.00 -19.47
C PHE A 248 31.99 47.74 -19.31
N ARG A 249 32.35 48.50 -20.35
CA ARG A 249 33.46 49.45 -20.33
C ARG A 249 32.95 50.85 -19.98
N PRO A 250 33.62 51.59 -19.09
CA PRO A 250 33.34 53.01 -18.86
C PRO A 250 33.44 53.88 -20.13
N ASN A 251 34.38 53.55 -21.02
CA ASN A 251 34.54 54.16 -22.35
C ASN A 251 35.23 53.19 -23.32
N ALA A 252 35.25 53.51 -24.62
CA ALA A 252 35.74 52.63 -25.68
C ALA A 252 37.22 52.17 -25.52
N ASN A 253 38.04 52.91 -24.77
CA ASN A 253 39.47 52.65 -24.59
C ASN A 253 39.83 52.02 -23.24
N SER A 254 38.87 51.92 -22.32
CA SER A 254 39.07 51.33 -20.99
C SER A 254 38.84 49.81 -20.99
N LEU A 255 39.43 49.10 -20.02
CA LEU A 255 39.04 47.73 -19.70
C LEU A 255 37.65 47.71 -19.06
N PRO A 256 36.91 46.58 -19.14
CA PRO A 256 35.63 46.45 -18.46
C PRO A 256 35.75 46.68 -16.95
N ALA A 257 34.83 47.44 -16.38
CA ALA A 257 34.80 47.77 -14.94
C ALA A 257 33.58 47.18 -14.20
N GLN A 258 32.62 46.66 -14.95
CA GLN A 258 31.41 46.05 -14.41
C GLN A 258 31.10 44.75 -15.15
N THR A 259 30.78 43.73 -14.37
CA THR A 259 30.29 42.44 -14.85
C THR A 259 28.86 42.24 -14.35
N ASN A 260 27.97 41.87 -15.26
CA ASN A 260 26.60 41.49 -14.94
C ASN A 260 26.38 40.02 -15.27
N GLU A 261 25.86 39.25 -14.32
CA GLU A 261 25.48 37.85 -14.48
C GLU A 261 23.97 37.74 -14.37
N PHE A 262 23.36 36.99 -15.28
CA PHE A 262 21.93 36.71 -15.22
C PHE A 262 21.62 35.32 -15.78
N TYR A 263 20.53 34.75 -15.27
CA TYR A 263 20.06 33.44 -15.68
C TYR A 263 18.74 33.54 -16.39
N ILE A 264 18.61 32.80 -17.50
CA ILE A 264 17.36 32.58 -18.21
C ILE A 264 16.88 31.18 -17.84
N LEU A 265 15.63 31.08 -17.41
CA LEU A 265 14.96 29.82 -17.10
C LEU A 265 13.73 29.66 -17.99
N GLY A 266 13.56 28.47 -18.55
CA GLY A 266 12.35 28.03 -19.22
C GLY A 266 11.90 26.68 -18.67
N ILE A 267 10.60 26.50 -18.45
CA ILE A 267 10.04 25.25 -17.91
C ILE A 267 8.78 24.90 -18.68
N THR A 268 8.78 23.68 -19.23
CA THR A 268 7.64 23.09 -19.93
C THR A 268 7.34 21.71 -19.35
N ASN A 269 6.06 21.38 -19.29
CA ASN A 269 5.57 20.11 -18.79
C ASN A 269 4.84 19.37 -19.91
N LEU A 270 4.97 18.05 -19.94
CA LEU A 270 4.17 17.15 -20.76
C LEU A 270 3.42 16.21 -19.82
N PHE A 271 2.11 16.10 -20.02
CA PHE A 271 1.21 15.26 -19.23
C PHE A 271 0.62 14.19 -20.12
N GLY A 272 0.63 12.96 -19.62
CA GLY A 272 -0.08 11.83 -20.18
C GLY A 272 -0.93 11.16 -19.11
N LEU A 273 -2.17 10.82 -19.43
CA LEU A 273 -2.99 9.95 -18.58
C LEU A 273 -3.71 8.94 -19.45
N GLU A 274 -3.71 7.69 -19.00
CA GLU A 274 -4.31 6.59 -19.72
C GLU A 274 -5.11 5.61 -18.86
N ALA A 275 -6.00 4.90 -19.55
CA ALA A 275 -6.76 3.77 -19.07
C ALA A 275 -6.44 2.54 -19.92
N TRP A 276 -6.62 1.35 -19.38
CA TRP A 276 -6.23 0.11 -20.04
C TRP A 276 -7.33 -0.96 -19.95
N ASN A 277 -7.53 -1.67 -21.06
CA ASN A 277 -8.24 -2.94 -21.06
C ASN A 277 -7.21 -4.08 -21.01
N SER A 278 -6.89 -4.57 -19.82
CA SER A 278 -5.88 -5.61 -19.61
C SER A 278 -6.30 -7.02 -20.05
N TYR A 279 -7.56 -7.21 -20.48
CA TYR A 279 -8.08 -8.48 -20.95
C TYR A 279 -7.80 -8.72 -22.44
N GLN A 280 -7.79 -9.99 -22.86
CA GLN A 280 -7.66 -10.36 -24.27
C GLN A 280 -8.88 -10.00 -25.12
N ALA A 281 -10.07 -9.97 -24.51
CA ALA A 281 -11.32 -9.67 -25.21
C ALA A 281 -11.62 -8.16 -25.23
N ALA A 282 -12.32 -7.72 -26.28
CA ALA A 282 -12.87 -6.38 -26.32
C ALA A 282 -14.00 -6.21 -25.29
N TYR A 283 -14.10 -5.04 -24.66
CA TYR A 283 -15.15 -4.79 -23.68
C TYR A 283 -16.53 -4.69 -24.36
N PRO A 284 -17.53 -5.49 -23.93
CA PRO A 284 -18.72 -5.74 -24.74
C PRO A 284 -19.80 -4.66 -24.66
N ARG A 285 -19.70 -3.67 -23.75
CA ARG A 285 -20.74 -2.65 -23.48
C ARG A 285 -20.21 -1.23 -23.76
N PRO A 286 -21.08 -0.23 -24.02
CA PRO A 286 -20.64 1.15 -24.14
C PRO A 286 -20.14 1.69 -22.79
N LEU A 287 -19.16 2.59 -22.83
CA LEU A 287 -18.60 3.23 -21.64
C LEU A 287 -18.53 4.75 -21.81
N GLN A 288 -18.59 5.46 -20.69
CA GLN A 288 -18.26 6.87 -20.59
C GLN A 288 -17.09 7.03 -19.63
N LEU A 289 -16.04 7.68 -20.09
CA LEU A 289 -14.85 8.01 -19.32
C LEU A 289 -14.81 9.52 -19.11
N ALA A 290 -14.64 9.96 -17.86
CA ALA A 290 -14.37 11.35 -17.53
C ALA A 290 -13.19 11.46 -16.58
N ILE A 291 -12.33 12.45 -16.85
CA ILE A 291 -11.07 12.67 -16.13
C ILE A 291 -10.90 14.14 -15.85
N GLU A 292 -10.40 14.45 -14.66
CA GLU A 292 -9.88 15.76 -14.32
C GLU A 292 -8.54 15.61 -13.58
N VAL A 293 -7.53 16.33 -14.07
CA VAL A 293 -6.19 16.41 -13.45
C VAL A 293 -5.93 17.85 -13.04
N ASP A 294 -5.74 18.08 -11.74
CA ASP A 294 -5.24 19.35 -11.22
C ASP A 294 -3.73 19.27 -11.07
N PHE A 295 -3.05 20.29 -11.57
CA PHE A 295 -1.62 20.48 -11.46
C PHE A 295 -1.35 21.82 -10.77
N ASP A 296 -0.58 21.79 -9.69
CA ASP A 296 -0.04 22.99 -9.05
C ASP A 296 1.48 22.93 -9.07
N MET A 297 2.12 24.01 -9.53
CA MET A 297 3.57 24.13 -9.55
C MET A 297 4.02 25.50 -9.04
N ALA A 298 5.14 25.51 -8.32
CA ALA A 298 5.78 26.72 -7.86
C ALA A 298 7.30 26.54 -7.80
N ILE A 299 8.00 27.66 -7.87
CA ILE A 299 9.41 27.74 -7.50
C ILE A 299 9.50 28.56 -6.22
N VAL A 300 10.15 27.97 -5.23
CA VAL A 300 10.40 28.57 -3.92
C VAL A 300 11.90 28.58 -3.66
N SER A 301 12.35 29.51 -2.84
CA SER A 301 13.70 29.46 -2.27
C SER A 301 13.73 28.51 -1.06
N SER A 302 14.92 28.13 -0.60
CA SER A 302 15.14 27.17 0.48
C SER A 302 14.58 27.65 1.82
N ASN A 303 14.43 28.96 2.00
CA ASN A 303 13.76 29.55 3.17
C ASN A 303 12.21 29.55 3.05
N GLY A 304 11.66 28.97 1.99
CA GLY A 304 10.21 28.87 1.73
C GLY A 304 9.60 30.10 1.05
N ALA A 305 10.36 31.16 0.77
CA ALA A 305 9.84 32.34 0.09
C ALA A 305 9.56 32.02 -1.38
N GLN A 306 8.32 32.29 -1.82
CA GLN A 306 7.91 32.15 -3.22
C GLN A 306 8.64 33.17 -4.09
N ILE A 307 9.12 32.71 -5.24
CA ILE A 307 9.70 33.56 -6.27
C ILE A 307 8.58 33.97 -7.23
N GLN A 308 8.47 35.25 -7.59
CA GLN A 308 7.33 35.77 -8.39
C GLN A 308 7.52 35.60 -9.91
N TRP A 309 6.40 35.52 -10.65
CA TRP A 309 6.31 35.30 -12.11
C TRP A 309 5.14 36.13 -12.68
N PRO A 310 5.22 36.70 -13.89
CA PRO A 310 5.22 38.15 -14.21
C PRO A 310 4.39 39.12 -13.35
N ALA A 311 4.59 40.42 -13.59
CA ALA A 311 4.39 41.56 -12.67
C ALA A 311 2.98 41.94 -12.18
N THR A 312 1.94 41.13 -12.37
CA THR A 312 0.59 41.40 -11.81
C THR A 312 0.37 40.82 -10.41
N PHE A 313 1.30 40.02 -9.90
CA PHE A 313 1.11 39.24 -8.68
C PHE A 313 1.75 39.91 -7.44
N VAL A 314 0.92 40.16 -6.44
CA VAL A 314 1.31 40.65 -5.10
C VAL A 314 2.05 39.53 -4.36
N ALA A 315 2.92 39.86 -3.39
CA ALA A 315 3.53 38.87 -2.50
C ALA A 315 2.43 37.98 -1.86
N GLY A 316 2.56 36.65 -1.98
CA GLY A 316 1.51 35.68 -1.59
C GLY A 316 0.63 35.17 -2.75
N SER A 317 1.00 35.43 -4.01
CA SER A 317 0.32 34.86 -5.17
C SER A 317 0.37 33.32 -5.17
N PRO A 318 -0.75 32.63 -5.42
CA PRO A 318 -0.81 31.17 -5.39
C PRO A 318 0.13 30.53 -6.43
N PRO A 319 0.52 29.25 -6.24
CA PRO A 319 1.18 28.45 -7.29
C PRO A 319 0.43 28.56 -8.63
N VAL A 320 1.14 28.35 -9.74
CA VAL A 320 0.49 28.24 -11.05
C VAL A 320 -0.32 26.95 -11.02
N SER A 321 -1.64 27.12 -10.99
CA SER A 321 -2.60 26.04 -11.04
C SER A 321 -3.13 25.88 -12.46
N LYS A 322 -3.15 24.66 -12.98
CA LYS A 322 -3.82 24.33 -14.24
C LYS A 322 -4.63 23.05 -14.06
N THR A 323 -5.82 23.04 -14.64
CA THR A 323 -6.68 21.86 -14.71
C THR A 323 -6.78 21.38 -16.15
N PHE A 324 -6.66 20.06 -16.33
CA PHE A 324 -6.91 19.38 -17.60
C PHE A 324 -8.10 18.45 -17.43
N THR A 325 -9.01 18.48 -18.39
CA THR A 325 -10.21 17.64 -18.40
C THR A 325 -10.27 16.86 -19.70
N ALA A 326 -10.73 15.63 -19.63
CA ALA A 326 -11.03 14.84 -20.82
C ALA A 326 -12.30 14.03 -20.61
N GLN A 327 -13.06 13.85 -21.69
CA GLN A 327 -14.24 13.00 -21.72
C GLN A 327 -14.21 12.16 -22.99
N LEU A 328 -14.51 10.88 -22.86
CA LEU A 328 -14.55 9.93 -23.97
C LEU A 328 -15.80 9.07 -23.88
N SER A 329 -16.58 9.03 -24.97
CA SER A 329 -17.65 8.06 -25.17
C SER A 329 -17.10 6.90 -25.98
N ILE A 330 -17.08 5.71 -25.38
CA ILE A 330 -16.50 4.50 -25.96
C ILE A 330 -17.65 3.59 -26.40
N PRO A 331 -17.87 3.40 -27.71
CA PRO A 331 -18.94 2.52 -28.17
C PRO A 331 -18.71 1.05 -27.80
N SER A 332 -19.82 0.31 -27.71
CA SER A 332 -19.84 -1.12 -27.42
C SER A 332 -18.87 -1.91 -28.32
N GLY A 333 -18.00 -2.73 -27.72
CA GLY A 333 -17.09 -3.61 -28.47
C GLY A 333 -15.91 -2.92 -29.16
N THR A 334 -15.72 -1.61 -28.99
CA THR A 334 -14.64 -0.85 -29.67
C THR A 334 -13.35 -0.77 -28.87
N TRP A 335 -13.43 -0.85 -27.53
CA TRP A 335 -12.25 -0.95 -26.68
C TRP A 335 -11.72 -2.38 -26.76
N SER A 336 -10.79 -2.58 -27.70
CA SER A 336 -10.20 -3.88 -28.00
C SER A 336 -9.42 -4.42 -26.80
N GLY A 337 -9.18 -5.73 -26.80
CA GLY A 337 -8.31 -6.34 -25.80
C GLY A 337 -6.89 -5.79 -25.86
N ARG A 338 -6.27 -5.60 -24.69
CA ARG A 338 -4.93 -5.02 -24.50
C ARG A 338 -4.74 -3.60 -25.03
N GLN A 339 -5.83 -2.90 -25.34
CA GLN A 339 -5.76 -1.54 -25.89
C GLN A 339 -5.72 -0.50 -24.76
N PHE A 340 -4.85 0.49 -24.92
CA PHE A 340 -4.80 1.70 -24.10
C PHE A 340 -5.70 2.80 -24.68
N GLN A 341 -6.36 3.53 -23.79
CA GLN A 341 -7.05 4.78 -24.11
C GLN A 341 -6.26 5.91 -23.47
N VAL A 342 -5.82 6.87 -24.28
CA VAL A 342 -4.99 8.02 -23.85
C VAL A 342 -5.80 9.32 -24.00
N PRO A 343 -6.75 9.59 -23.10
CA PRO A 343 -7.62 10.76 -23.17
C PRO A 343 -6.90 12.09 -22.88
N ILE A 344 -5.76 12.06 -22.19
CA ILE A 344 -4.93 13.25 -21.95
C ILE A 344 -3.54 12.97 -22.50
N MET A 345 -3.12 13.78 -23.48
CA MET A 345 -1.75 13.91 -23.95
C MET A 345 -1.54 15.37 -24.33
N THR A 346 -1.03 16.17 -23.40
CA THR A 346 -0.98 17.63 -23.55
C THR A 346 0.23 18.23 -22.86
N ASN A 347 0.61 19.44 -23.27
CA ASN A 347 1.74 20.16 -22.70
C ASN A 347 1.30 21.48 -22.07
N HIS A 348 2.06 21.92 -21.06
CA HIS A 348 1.86 23.22 -20.43
C HIS A 348 3.19 23.91 -20.18
N ILE A 349 3.30 25.13 -20.70
CA ILE A 349 4.44 26.01 -20.44
C ILE A 349 4.20 26.66 -19.08
N PHE A 350 4.86 26.13 -18.03
CA PHE A 350 4.83 26.75 -16.71
C PHE A 350 5.57 28.09 -16.71
N LEU A 351 6.70 28.13 -17.41
CA LEU A 351 7.54 29.31 -17.51
C LEU A 351 8.10 29.45 -18.92
N THR A 352 7.69 30.50 -19.64
CA THR A 352 8.38 30.94 -20.84
C THR A 352 9.77 31.47 -20.48
N ASN A 353 10.73 31.40 -21.40
CA ASN A 353 12.09 31.94 -21.21
C ASN A 353 12.07 33.30 -20.49
N SER A 354 12.51 33.30 -19.24
CA SER A 354 12.44 34.46 -18.35
C SER A 354 13.74 34.67 -17.61
N VAL A 355 14.12 35.93 -17.44
CA VAL A 355 15.33 36.32 -16.71
C VAL A 355 15.02 36.42 -15.23
N TYR A 356 15.84 35.76 -14.40
CA TYR A 356 15.79 35.85 -12.95
C TYR A 356 16.41 37.15 -12.44
N THR A 357 15.75 37.78 -11.48
CA THR A 357 16.21 39.00 -10.81
C THR A 357 16.24 38.77 -9.29
N PRO A 358 17.41 38.86 -8.62
CA PRO A 358 17.57 38.43 -7.22
C PRO A 358 17.32 39.51 -6.16
N VAL A 359 17.11 40.80 -6.52
CA VAL A 359 17.11 41.93 -5.57
C VAL A 359 15.73 42.41 -5.10
N SER A 360 15.65 42.73 -3.80
CA SER A 360 14.48 43.23 -3.01
C SER A 360 13.24 42.33 -3.03
N TYR A 361 12.89 41.75 -4.18
CA TYR A 361 11.83 40.77 -4.39
C TYR A 361 12.26 39.83 -5.54
N PRO A 362 12.80 38.64 -5.23
CA PRO A 362 13.18 37.66 -6.24
C PRO A 362 12.02 37.37 -7.20
N ARG A 363 12.25 37.55 -8.49
CA ARG A 363 11.23 37.34 -9.53
C ARG A 363 11.82 37.06 -10.89
N PHE A 364 10.98 36.56 -11.77
CA PHE A 364 11.30 36.34 -13.16
C PHE A 364 10.53 37.27 -14.09
N ARG A 365 11.19 37.69 -15.16
CA ARG A 365 10.66 38.59 -16.17
C ARG A 365 10.80 37.95 -17.55
N PRO A 366 9.73 37.90 -18.37
CA PRO A 366 9.83 37.37 -19.73
C PRO A 366 10.98 38.01 -20.52
N ALA A 367 11.80 37.19 -21.17
CA ALA A 367 12.89 37.65 -22.01
C ALA A 367 12.33 38.06 -23.39
N ALA A 368 12.18 39.36 -23.64
CA ALA A 368 11.59 39.88 -24.88
C ALA A 368 12.53 39.85 -26.10
N SER A 369 13.86 39.75 -25.89
CA SER A 369 14.87 39.59 -26.95
C SER A 369 16.22 39.16 -26.35
N ASN A 370 17.19 38.76 -27.18
CA ASN A 370 18.59 38.48 -26.78
C ASN A 370 19.40 39.75 -26.46
N VAL A 371 18.80 40.95 -26.57
CA VAL A 371 19.46 42.24 -26.29
C VAL A 371 18.91 42.79 -24.98
N PHE A 372 19.63 42.50 -23.90
CA PHE A 372 19.21 42.78 -22.52
C PHE A 372 19.65 44.16 -21.99
N ALA A 373 19.70 45.17 -22.85
CA ALA A 373 20.03 46.54 -22.45
C ALA A 373 18.91 47.09 -21.53
N GLY A 374 19.11 47.05 -20.21
CA GLY A 374 18.19 47.63 -19.22
C GLY A 374 17.51 46.66 -18.25
N LEU A 375 17.94 45.39 -18.16
CA LEU A 375 17.51 44.53 -17.05
C LEU A 375 18.09 45.00 -15.70
N PRO A 376 17.47 44.69 -14.55
CA PRO A 376 17.99 45.08 -13.25
C PRO A 376 19.39 44.49 -13.06
N THR A 377 20.40 45.34 -13.19
CA THR A 377 21.79 44.98 -13.03
C THR A 377 22.11 44.99 -11.55
N THR A 378 22.77 43.93 -11.08
CA THR A 378 23.54 43.96 -9.83
C THR A 378 25.01 43.88 -10.23
N PRO A 379 25.61 44.98 -10.71
CA PRO A 379 26.96 44.95 -11.23
C PRO A 379 27.93 44.43 -10.17
N ASN A 380 28.81 43.52 -10.57
CA ASN A 380 29.80 42.91 -9.69
C ASN A 380 29.19 42.21 -8.46
N GLN A 381 27.97 41.66 -8.60
CA GLN A 381 27.33 40.81 -7.60
C GLN A 381 26.84 39.53 -8.28
N PHE A 382 27.30 38.39 -7.78
CA PHE A 382 27.17 37.07 -8.42
C PHE A 382 26.32 36.15 -7.56
N PHE A 383 25.01 36.16 -7.80
CA PHE A 383 24.05 35.37 -7.02
C PHE A 383 24.00 33.93 -7.52
N ILE A 384 24.13 32.96 -6.61
CA ILE A 384 23.83 31.56 -6.90
C ILE A 384 22.31 31.40 -6.77
N PRO A 385 21.58 31.00 -7.83
CA PRO A 385 20.15 30.84 -7.73
C PRO A 385 19.77 29.70 -6.78
N ASP A 386 18.75 29.94 -5.97
CA ASP A 386 18.17 28.95 -5.07
C ASP A 386 16.74 28.67 -5.52
N TRP A 387 16.61 27.75 -6.47
CA TRP A 387 15.34 27.43 -7.12
C TRP A 387 14.90 26.02 -6.75
N ASN A 388 14.04 25.93 -5.76
CA ASN A 388 13.36 24.69 -5.41
C ASN A 388 12.05 24.61 -6.18
N LEU A 389 12.04 23.77 -7.21
CA LEU A 389 10.82 23.42 -7.92
C LEU A 389 9.98 22.50 -7.05
N ARG A 390 8.70 22.83 -6.89
CA ARG A 390 7.70 21.97 -6.24
C ARG A 390 6.51 21.83 -7.16
N MET A 391 6.03 20.60 -7.31
CA MET A 391 4.83 20.26 -8.05
C MET A 391 3.94 19.34 -7.22
N THR A 392 2.64 19.42 -7.44
CA THR A 392 1.69 18.40 -6.99
C THR A 392 0.67 18.15 -8.08
N ASN A 393 0.28 16.88 -8.23
CA ASN A 393 -0.78 16.46 -9.13
C ASN A 393 -1.92 15.86 -8.32
N ARG A 394 -3.15 16.05 -8.80
CA ARG A 394 -4.35 15.39 -8.28
C ARG A 394 -5.13 14.82 -9.45
N VAL A 395 -5.55 13.56 -9.34
CA VAL A 395 -6.26 12.85 -10.40
C VAL A 395 -7.64 12.45 -9.90
N ARG A 396 -8.65 12.80 -10.67
CA ARG A 396 -10.02 12.28 -10.53
C ARG A 396 -10.40 11.61 -11.84
N PHE A 397 -10.71 10.33 -11.76
CA PHE A 397 -11.03 9.47 -12.89
C PHE A 397 -12.32 8.73 -12.57
N ILE A 398 -13.25 8.66 -13.52
CA ILE A 398 -14.42 7.81 -13.42
C ILE A 398 -14.69 7.12 -14.76
N LEU A 399 -14.98 5.83 -14.69
CA LEU A 399 -15.46 5.03 -15.80
C LEU A 399 -16.87 4.52 -15.49
N THR A 400 -17.83 4.79 -16.37
CA THR A 400 -19.23 4.41 -16.18
C THR A 400 -19.81 3.66 -17.37
N ASP A 401 -20.80 2.81 -17.11
CA ASP A 401 -21.69 2.20 -18.09
C ASP A 401 -23.12 2.64 -17.77
N GLY A 402 -23.61 3.61 -18.54
CA GLY A 402 -24.79 4.38 -18.14
C GLY A 402 -24.60 4.93 -16.73
N VAL A 403 -25.57 4.69 -15.85
CA VAL A 403 -25.59 5.14 -14.45
C VAL A 403 -24.66 4.37 -13.52
N ARG A 404 -24.03 3.29 -13.99
CA ARG A 404 -23.20 2.39 -13.17
C ARG A 404 -21.75 2.80 -13.19
N ILE A 405 -21.14 2.90 -12.01
CA ILE A 405 -19.69 3.05 -11.87
C ILE A 405 -19.02 1.70 -12.09
N ILE A 406 -17.99 1.68 -12.92
CA ILE A 406 -17.18 0.50 -13.24
C ILE A 406 -15.81 0.59 -12.60
N ASP A 407 -15.19 1.77 -12.71
CA ASP A 407 -13.91 2.07 -12.09
C ASP A 407 -13.83 3.53 -11.68
N TYR A 408 -12.98 3.83 -10.70
CA TYR A 408 -12.81 5.15 -10.12
C TYR A 408 -11.44 5.31 -9.47
N ALA A 409 -10.79 6.44 -9.72
CA ALA A 409 -9.60 6.86 -8.99
C ALA A 409 -9.76 8.29 -8.45
N ASN A 410 -9.39 8.49 -7.19
CA ASN A 410 -9.28 9.79 -6.52
C ASN A 410 -7.96 9.83 -5.77
N ILE A 411 -6.96 10.40 -6.44
CA ILE A 411 -5.58 10.38 -5.99
C ILE A 411 -5.15 11.82 -5.77
N ASP A 412 -4.68 12.10 -4.56
CA ASP A 412 -4.17 13.41 -4.15
C ASP A 412 -2.74 13.27 -3.65
N ARG A 413 -2.07 14.41 -3.46
CA ARG A 413 -0.72 14.52 -2.92
C ARG A 413 0.32 13.76 -3.74
N LEU A 414 0.17 13.75 -5.06
CA LEU A 414 1.23 13.32 -5.98
C LEU A 414 2.29 14.42 -6.05
N THR A 415 2.96 14.63 -4.91
CA THR A 415 3.92 15.72 -4.70
C THR A 415 5.31 15.31 -5.15
N TRP A 416 6.01 16.23 -5.77
CA TRP A 416 7.43 16.09 -6.05
C TRP A 416 8.14 17.44 -6.00
N GLY A 417 9.43 17.44 -5.70
CA GLY A 417 10.25 18.64 -5.84
C GLY A 417 11.73 18.34 -5.89
N THR A 418 12.49 19.31 -6.38
CA THR A 418 13.95 19.27 -6.42
C THR A 418 14.52 20.69 -6.45
N ASN A 419 15.76 20.85 -6.00
CA ASN A 419 16.53 22.06 -6.30
C ASN A 419 17.11 21.94 -7.71
N ILE A 420 16.76 22.89 -8.59
CA ILE A 420 17.16 22.87 -9.99
C ILE A 420 18.68 22.93 -10.13
N ILE A 421 19.35 23.78 -9.35
CA ILE A 421 20.80 23.95 -9.42
C ILE A 421 21.51 22.70 -8.88
N ASP A 422 21.07 22.14 -7.76
CA ASP A 422 21.69 20.92 -7.20
C ASP A 422 21.53 19.73 -8.15
N ALA A 423 20.35 19.56 -8.77
CA ALA A 423 20.11 18.54 -9.77
C ALA A 423 21.08 18.66 -10.96
N MET A 424 21.42 19.88 -11.37
CA MET A 424 22.40 20.13 -12.44
C MET A 424 23.84 19.80 -12.06
N VAL A 425 24.19 19.90 -10.77
CA VAL A 425 25.55 19.67 -10.26
C VAL A 425 25.77 18.20 -9.94
N LEU A 426 24.84 17.55 -9.22
CA LEU A 426 24.94 16.15 -8.78
C LEU A 426 25.14 15.16 -9.94
N GLU A 427 24.55 15.43 -11.09
CA GLU A 427 24.75 14.57 -12.27
C GLU A 427 26.17 14.66 -12.84
N ASN A 428 26.81 15.82 -12.75
CA ASN A 428 28.19 15.98 -13.24
C ASN A 428 29.17 15.16 -12.38
N ASP A 429 28.89 15.04 -11.08
CA ASP A 429 29.69 14.22 -10.18
C ASP A 429 29.55 12.72 -10.49
N ARG A 430 28.40 12.30 -11.03
CA ARG A 430 28.14 10.91 -11.44
C ARG A 430 28.83 10.53 -12.75
N GLN A 431 28.88 11.42 -13.73
CA GLN A 431 29.50 11.16 -15.04
C GLN A 431 31.00 11.51 -15.09
N GLY A 432 31.56 12.03 -13.99
CA GLY A 432 32.92 12.57 -13.93
C GLY A 432 32.98 13.99 -14.49
N ALA A 433 33.87 14.81 -13.92
CA ALA A 433 34.01 16.22 -14.29
C ALA A 433 34.34 16.39 -15.79
N SER A 434 33.34 16.79 -16.59
CA SER A 434 33.48 17.06 -18.02
C SER A 434 33.73 18.55 -18.29
N GLN A 435 34.32 18.88 -19.44
CA GLN A 435 34.51 20.28 -19.85
C GLN A 435 33.18 21.07 -19.90
N SER A 436 32.03 20.42 -20.15
CA SER A 436 30.72 21.08 -20.12
C SER A 436 30.18 21.35 -18.70
N SER A 437 30.78 20.75 -17.66
CA SER A 437 30.40 20.93 -16.26
C SER A 437 31.16 22.07 -15.59
N GLN A 438 32.36 22.39 -16.08
CA GLN A 438 33.22 23.47 -15.54
C GLN A 438 32.53 24.84 -15.40
N PRO A 439 31.65 25.28 -16.32
CA PRO A 439 30.93 26.55 -16.18
C PRO A 439 29.88 26.54 -15.05
N TRP A 440 29.49 25.37 -14.55
CA TRP A 440 28.44 25.19 -13.53
C TRP A 440 29.00 24.89 -12.13
N LEU A 441 30.31 25.07 -11.92
CA LEU A 441 30.91 25.00 -10.58
C LEU A 441 30.43 26.20 -9.74
N MET A 442 29.53 25.93 -8.81
CA MET A 442 28.88 26.97 -8.00
C MET A 442 29.70 27.42 -6.79
N ASN A 443 30.81 26.74 -6.49
CA ASN A 443 31.72 27.16 -5.43
C ASN A 443 32.36 28.51 -5.78
N ARG A 444 32.49 29.39 -4.78
CA ARG A 444 33.27 30.62 -4.90
C ARG A 444 34.75 30.33 -4.67
N PHE A 445 35.59 31.10 -5.34
CA PHE A 445 37.04 30.97 -5.23
C PHE A 445 37.48 31.13 -3.77
N ALA A 446 38.38 30.27 -3.28
CA ALA A 446 38.84 30.24 -1.89
C ALA A 446 37.73 30.06 -0.81
N GLY A 447 36.53 29.62 -1.20
CA GLY A 447 35.43 29.34 -0.28
C GLY A 447 34.79 30.58 0.35
N THR A 448 34.98 31.77 -0.22
CA THR A 448 34.41 33.01 0.31
C THR A 448 32.87 33.00 0.24
N GLN A 449 32.23 33.85 1.05
CA GLN A 449 30.78 34.06 1.05
C GLN A 449 30.40 35.44 0.48
N LEU A 450 31.39 36.20 0.00
CA LEU A 450 31.19 37.55 -0.49
C LEU A 450 30.53 37.50 -1.87
N LEU A 451 29.45 38.29 -2.03
CA LEU A 451 28.65 38.28 -3.25
C LEU A 451 29.38 38.87 -4.46
N ASN A 452 30.38 39.72 -4.23
CA ASN A 452 31.23 40.30 -5.27
C ASN A 452 32.36 39.38 -5.73
N ASP A 453 32.57 38.23 -5.09
CA ASP A 453 33.50 37.22 -5.57
C ASP A 453 32.77 36.27 -6.54
N PRO A 454 33.29 36.07 -7.76
CA PRO A 454 32.65 35.22 -8.76
C PRO A 454 32.70 33.74 -8.37
N THR A 455 31.75 32.96 -8.88
CA THR A 455 31.85 31.49 -8.83
C THR A 455 32.97 31.00 -9.75
N GLU A 456 33.59 29.86 -9.42
CA GLU A 456 34.57 29.21 -10.29
C GLU A 456 33.99 28.97 -11.69
N GLY A 457 32.72 28.57 -11.74
CA GLY A 457 32.00 28.38 -12.98
C GLY A 457 31.88 29.65 -13.83
N LEU A 458 31.66 30.81 -13.20
CA LEU A 458 31.60 32.09 -13.90
C LEU A 458 32.96 32.46 -14.52
N VAL A 459 34.04 32.27 -13.76
CA VAL A 459 35.40 32.47 -14.25
C VAL A 459 35.69 31.53 -15.41
N ASN A 460 35.33 30.24 -15.30
CA ASN A 460 35.49 29.27 -16.36
C ASN A 460 34.76 29.69 -17.64
N GLN A 461 33.51 30.18 -17.56
CA GLN A 461 32.80 30.69 -18.74
C GLN A 461 33.52 31.87 -19.41
N LEU A 462 34.06 32.81 -18.62
CA LEU A 462 34.81 33.95 -19.15
C LEU A 462 36.12 33.50 -19.81
N MET A 463 36.83 32.55 -19.22
CA MET A 463 38.07 31.99 -19.77
C MET A 463 37.82 31.19 -21.05
N MET A 464 36.72 30.42 -21.11
CA MET A 464 36.28 29.74 -22.33
C MET A 464 35.94 30.75 -23.43
N SER A 465 35.16 31.78 -23.08
CA SER A 465 34.75 32.86 -23.98
C SER A 465 35.92 33.64 -24.58
N ALA A 466 37.02 33.74 -23.84
CA ALA A 466 38.24 34.45 -24.25
C ALA A 466 39.29 33.55 -24.92
N GLY A 467 39.02 32.24 -25.04
CA GLY A 467 39.92 31.25 -25.62
C GLY A 467 41.09 30.83 -24.72
N PHE A 468 41.14 31.25 -23.46
CA PHE A 468 42.16 30.80 -22.50
C PHE A 468 41.92 29.36 -22.04
N LEU A 469 40.65 28.97 -21.91
CA LEU A 469 40.24 27.59 -21.65
C LEU A 469 39.69 26.98 -22.94
N GLY A 470 40.41 26.03 -23.51
CA GLY A 470 40.04 25.39 -24.78
C GLY A 470 38.80 24.50 -24.63
N VAL A 471 37.78 24.75 -25.46
CA VAL A 471 36.55 23.95 -25.53
C VAL A 471 36.40 23.38 -26.94
N GLY A 472 36.06 22.10 -27.08
CA GLY A 472 35.79 21.51 -28.40
C GLY A 472 34.62 22.18 -29.12
N GLU A 473 34.63 22.22 -30.46
CA GLU A 473 33.53 22.82 -31.25
C GLU A 473 32.16 22.21 -30.96
N GLY A 474 32.11 20.89 -30.73
CA GLY A 474 30.88 20.19 -30.35
C GLY A 474 30.30 20.68 -29.02
N ILE A 475 31.14 20.92 -28.01
CA ILE A 475 30.69 21.45 -26.71
C ILE A 475 30.26 22.90 -26.86
N TRP A 476 31.04 23.71 -27.59
CA TRP A 476 30.68 25.11 -27.84
C TRP A 476 29.32 25.22 -28.54
N ARG A 477 29.07 24.42 -29.58
CA ARG A 477 27.80 24.40 -30.31
C ARG A 477 26.65 23.81 -29.50
N ASN A 478 26.87 22.68 -28.81
CA ASN A 478 25.79 21.95 -28.14
C ASN A 478 25.33 22.63 -26.84
N TYR A 479 26.19 23.46 -26.23
CA TYR A 479 25.94 24.15 -24.96
C TYR A 479 25.88 25.68 -25.09
N ALA A 480 26.00 26.26 -26.29
CA ALA A 480 25.68 27.67 -26.54
C ALA A 480 24.17 27.83 -26.78
N GLY A 481 23.60 28.95 -26.34
CA GLY A 481 22.19 29.26 -26.54
C GLY A 481 21.77 29.55 -27.99
N GLU A 482 22.72 29.64 -28.93
CA GLU A 482 22.48 29.93 -30.36
C GLU A 482 23.24 28.96 -31.27
N ALA A 483 22.69 28.66 -32.45
CA ALA A 483 23.32 27.78 -33.44
C ALA A 483 24.47 28.52 -34.16
N ILE A 484 25.68 27.96 -34.11
CA ILE A 484 26.91 28.58 -34.62
C ILE A 484 27.43 27.72 -35.80
N SER A 485 27.81 28.36 -36.91
CA SER A 485 28.28 27.66 -38.13
C SER A 485 29.68 28.13 -38.56
N GLY A 486 30.48 27.25 -39.16
CA GLY A 486 31.80 27.64 -39.67
C GLY A 486 32.75 28.18 -38.59
N ARG A 487 33.40 29.33 -38.86
CA ARG A 487 34.41 29.93 -37.96
C ARG A 487 33.85 30.97 -36.98
N ASP A 488 32.54 30.99 -36.78
CA ASP A 488 31.85 31.96 -35.91
C ASP A 488 32.33 31.89 -34.45
N LYS A 489 32.67 30.70 -33.96
CA LYS A 489 33.29 30.51 -32.63
C LYS A 489 34.60 31.29 -32.50
N ASP A 490 35.52 31.06 -33.42
CA ASP A 490 36.87 31.66 -33.40
C ASP A 490 36.78 33.19 -33.53
N LEU A 491 35.85 33.67 -34.37
CA LEU A 491 35.57 35.10 -34.53
C LEU A 491 34.98 35.73 -33.27
N ALA A 492 34.08 35.02 -32.58
CA ALA A 492 33.49 35.49 -31.35
C ALA A 492 34.52 35.52 -30.20
N ILE A 493 35.42 34.53 -30.13
CA ILE A 493 36.54 34.52 -29.18
C ILE A 493 37.46 35.71 -29.44
N ASP A 494 37.88 35.95 -30.68
CA ASP A 494 38.77 37.08 -31.00
C ASP A 494 38.14 38.43 -30.65
N ALA A 495 36.85 38.60 -30.97
CA ALA A 495 36.09 39.80 -30.65
C ALA A 495 35.98 40.03 -29.12
N PHE A 496 35.62 38.98 -28.37
CA PHE A 496 35.48 39.07 -26.92
C PHE A 496 36.84 39.24 -26.23
N ARG A 497 37.90 38.60 -26.72
CA ARG A 497 39.27 38.73 -26.21
C ARG A 497 39.80 40.15 -26.37
N ALA A 498 39.60 40.77 -27.54
CA ALA A 498 39.94 42.16 -27.78
C ALA A 498 39.13 43.11 -26.88
N PHE A 499 37.84 42.80 -26.63
CA PHE A 499 36.98 43.61 -25.75
C PHE A 499 37.31 43.45 -24.25
N ALA A 500 37.46 42.23 -23.76
CA ALA A 500 37.58 41.97 -22.33
C ALA A 500 39.00 42.21 -21.81
N PHE A 501 40.03 41.96 -22.64
CA PHE A 501 41.43 41.93 -22.22
C PHE A 501 42.36 42.87 -23.00
N GLN A 502 41.86 43.57 -24.03
CA GLN A 502 42.70 44.34 -24.97
C GLN A 502 43.82 43.49 -25.61
N ALA A 503 43.61 42.18 -25.68
CA ALA A 503 44.59 41.26 -26.26
C ALA A 503 44.39 41.13 -27.77
N SER A 504 45.47 40.85 -28.49
CA SER A 504 45.43 40.60 -29.93
C SER A 504 44.55 39.38 -30.27
N PRO A 505 43.86 39.40 -31.43
CA PRO A 505 43.15 38.24 -31.95
C PRO A 505 44.07 37.01 -32.02
N GLN A 506 43.56 35.84 -31.62
CA GLN A 506 44.27 34.58 -31.62
C GLN A 506 44.11 33.82 -32.94
N TYR A 507 42.93 33.88 -33.57
CA TYR A 507 42.60 33.08 -34.75
C TYR A 507 42.69 33.89 -36.06
N PHE A 508 42.37 35.18 -36.03
CA PHE A 508 42.37 36.07 -37.19
C PHE A 508 43.12 37.39 -36.90
N PRO A 509 44.45 37.36 -36.88
CA PRO A 509 45.26 38.56 -36.65
C PRO A 509 44.97 39.62 -37.72
N GLY A 510 44.67 40.85 -37.29
CA GLY A 510 44.43 42.01 -38.17
C GLY A 510 42.97 42.34 -38.47
N ARG A 511 41.99 41.55 -38.00
CA ARG A 511 40.56 41.86 -38.12
C ARG A 511 40.03 42.54 -36.85
N GLY A 512 39.49 43.76 -36.98
CA GLY A 512 38.80 44.44 -35.88
C GLY A 512 37.33 44.01 -35.81
N ASN A 513 36.93 43.32 -34.74
CA ASN A 513 35.53 42.92 -34.50
C ASN A 513 35.06 43.47 -33.14
N PRO A 514 34.44 44.66 -33.07
CA PRO A 514 33.79 45.12 -31.84
C PRO A 514 32.50 44.34 -31.55
N VAL A 515 32.22 44.03 -30.28
CA VAL A 515 31.10 43.17 -29.83
C VAL A 515 29.76 43.95 -29.69
N SER A 516 29.77 45.27 -29.89
CA SER A 516 28.57 46.13 -29.96
C SER A 516 28.84 47.35 -30.85
N ALA A 517 27.78 47.96 -31.42
CA ALA A 517 27.88 49.11 -32.34
C ALA A 517 28.59 50.33 -31.72
N ASN A 518 28.55 50.46 -30.40
CA ASN A 518 29.14 51.53 -29.59
C ASN A 518 30.39 51.10 -28.81
N GLY A 519 30.77 49.81 -28.85
CA GLY A 519 32.01 49.31 -28.26
C GLY A 519 32.11 49.38 -26.72
N LEU A 520 30.98 49.57 -26.02
CA LEU A 520 30.92 49.73 -24.56
C LEU A 520 30.42 48.48 -23.82
N ILE A 521 29.72 47.59 -24.52
CA ILE A 521 29.14 46.38 -23.95
C ILE A 521 29.58 45.19 -24.78
N ALA A 522 29.93 44.09 -24.10
CA ALA A 522 30.10 42.79 -24.74
C ALA A 522 29.45 41.71 -23.89
N GLN A 523 28.71 40.82 -24.54
CA GLN A 523 28.25 39.59 -23.92
C GLN A 523 29.33 38.52 -24.10
N ALA A 524 29.52 37.68 -23.08
CA ALA A 524 30.36 36.50 -23.19
C ALA A 524 29.82 35.59 -24.31
N PRO A 525 30.61 35.29 -25.36
CA PRO A 525 30.14 34.51 -26.50
C PRO A 525 29.84 33.05 -26.17
N PHE A 526 30.48 32.47 -25.15
CA PHE A 526 30.06 31.17 -24.64
C PHE A 526 28.96 31.36 -23.59
N THR A 527 27.76 30.88 -23.88
CA THR A 527 26.56 30.98 -23.04
C THR A 527 26.15 29.59 -22.54
N PRO A 528 26.77 29.07 -21.46
CA PRO A 528 26.53 27.72 -20.99
C PRO A 528 25.04 27.53 -20.70
N THR A 529 24.46 26.55 -21.40
CA THR A 529 23.06 26.19 -21.28
C THR A 529 22.94 24.72 -20.95
N LYS A 530 22.05 24.36 -20.04
CA LYS A 530 21.74 22.98 -19.66
C LYS A 530 20.24 22.75 -19.79
N ARG A 531 19.87 21.55 -20.25
CA ARG A 531 18.49 21.07 -20.23
C ARG A 531 18.39 19.93 -19.22
N LEU A 532 17.55 20.07 -18.21
CA LEU A 532 17.16 18.98 -17.32
C LEU A 532 15.83 18.42 -17.78
N VAL A 533 15.69 17.11 -17.77
CA VAL A 533 14.41 16.42 -17.93
C VAL A 533 14.13 15.68 -16.64
N LEU A 534 12.93 15.88 -16.11
CA LEU A 534 12.44 15.29 -14.87
C LEU A 534 11.27 14.40 -15.23
N ASP A 535 11.36 13.11 -14.94
CA ASP A 535 10.32 12.14 -15.26
C ASP A 535 9.63 11.66 -13.98
N ARG A 536 8.29 11.73 -13.97
CA ARG A 536 7.47 11.22 -12.88
C ARG A 536 6.32 10.40 -13.43
N ARG A 537 6.30 9.13 -13.04
CA ARG A 537 5.28 8.16 -13.44
C ARG A 537 4.59 7.61 -12.21
N TYR A 538 3.26 7.60 -12.28
CA TYR A 538 2.37 7.03 -11.28
C TYR A 538 1.66 5.88 -11.96
N GLN A 539 2.25 4.69 -11.80
CA GLN A 539 1.91 3.50 -12.58
C GLN A 539 1.21 2.48 -11.71
N VAL A 540 0.11 1.97 -12.24
CA VAL A 540 -0.57 0.79 -11.75
C VAL A 540 0.34 -0.43 -11.91
N ASN A 541 0.47 -1.22 -10.84
CA ASN A 541 1.08 -2.55 -10.90
C ASN A 541 0.05 -3.63 -11.28
N ASP A 542 -1.11 -3.62 -10.63
CA ASP A 542 -2.13 -4.65 -10.82
C ASP A 542 -3.49 -4.03 -11.20
N PRO A 543 -3.94 -4.09 -12.47
CA PRO A 543 -5.18 -3.51 -12.96
C PRO A 543 -6.44 -3.98 -12.22
N LEU A 544 -6.35 -5.08 -11.46
CA LEU A 544 -7.48 -5.67 -10.73
C LEU A 544 -7.61 -5.16 -9.28
N VAL A 545 -6.78 -4.20 -8.91
CA VAL A 545 -6.62 -3.69 -7.55
C VAL A 545 -6.87 -2.19 -7.55
N HIS A 546 -7.47 -1.67 -6.48
CA HIS A 546 -7.64 -0.22 -6.30
C HIS A 546 -6.45 0.33 -5.50
N TYR A 547 -5.86 1.42 -6.01
CA TYR A 547 -4.57 1.93 -5.55
C TYR A 547 -4.74 3.18 -4.67
N THR A 548 -3.82 3.34 -3.72
CA THR A 548 -3.57 4.62 -3.06
C THR A 548 -2.42 5.37 -3.73
N ALA A 549 -2.23 6.65 -3.42
CA ALA A 549 -1.11 7.44 -3.96
C ALA A 549 0.27 6.80 -3.69
N GLY A 550 0.44 6.15 -2.54
CA GLY A 550 1.65 5.43 -2.17
C GLY A 550 1.91 4.18 -3.01
N ASP A 551 0.86 3.55 -3.54
CA ASP A 551 0.97 2.34 -4.37
C ASP A 551 1.35 2.66 -5.82
N LEU A 552 1.12 3.89 -6.29
CA LEU A 552 1.37 4.29 -7.68
C LEU A 552 2.76 4.90 -7.90
N ALA A 553 3.29 5.62 -6.90
CA ALA A 553 4.57 6.30 -7.02
C ALA A 553 5.75 5.31 -6.98
N ILE A 554 6.82 5.66 -7.68
CA ILE A 554 8.16 5.10 -7.40
C ILE A 554 8.77 5.94 -6.27
N HIS A 555 9.44 5.30 -5.31
CA HIS A 555 10.10 6.00 -4.21
C HIS A 555 11.07 7.06 -4.76
N SER A 556 10.94 8.29 -4.28
CA SER A 556 11.75 9.43 -4.73
C SER A 556 13.22 9.22 -4.39
N GLY A 557 14.05 8.99 -5.40
CA GLY A 557 15.49 9.14 -5.30
C GLY A 557 15.93 10.45 -5.97
N ALA A 558 17.11 10.94 -5.64
CA ALA A 558 17.80 12.02 -6.37
C ALA A 558 18.24 11.57 -7.79
N GLN A 559 17.47 10.72 -8.47
CA GLN A 559 17.81 9.99 -9.70
C GLN A 559 16.82 10.22 -10.86
N ASP A 560 15.77 11.02 -10.67
CA ASP A 560 14.76 11.27 -11.72
C ASP A 560 15.11 12.44 -12.66
N ALA A 561 16.31 13.02 -12.52
CA ALA A 561 16.78 14.15 -13.32
C ALA A 561 17.91 13.72 -14.26
N ILE A 562 17.76 14.04 -15.55
CA ILE A 562 18.77 13.82 -16.59
C ILE A 562 19.13 15.16 -17.25
N SER A 563 20.42 15.48 -17.33
CA SER A 563 21.01 16.68 -17.91
C SER A 563 21.49 16.34 -19.31
N LEU A 564 20.91 17.04 -20.27
CA LEU A 564 21.20 16.88 -21.69
C LEU A 564 21.83 18.16 -22.24
N PRO A 565 22.73 18.06 -23.23
CA PRO A 565 23.11 19.21 -24.02
C PRO A 565 21.89 19.83 -24.72
N PRO A 566 21.74 21.16 -24.72
CA PRO A 566 20.62 21.87 -25.36
C PRO A 566 20.43 21.55 -26.84
N GLY A 567 21.53 21.40 -27.60
CA GLY A 567 21.51 21.13 -29.05
C GLY A 567 21.29 19.66 -29.43
N THR A 568 21.15 18.76 -28.45
CA THR A 568 20.88 17.35 -28.74
C THR A 568 19.42 17.20 -29.14
N ALA A 569 19.18 17.16 -30.45
CA ALA A 569 18.01 16.48 -31.01
C ALA A 569 18.17 14.97 -30.80
N GLN A 570 18.25 14.52 -29.56
CA GLN A 570 18.03 13.12 -29.30
C GLN A 570 16.53 12.90 -29.55
N SER A 571 16.21 12.41 -30.75
CA SER A 571 15.07 11.52 -30.86
C SER A 571 15.25 10.42 -29.82
N THR A 572 14.16 9.94 -29.21
CA THR A 572 14.09 8.70 -28.40
C THR A 572 14.20 8.74 -26.86
N ASN A 573 13.89 9.82 -26.13
CA ASN A 573 13.60 9.71 -24.68
C ASN A 573 12.51 10.69 -24.20
N ASN A 574 11.41 10.84 -24.94
CA ASN A 574 10.18 11.38 -24.32
C ASN A 574 9.66 10.26 -23.42
N PHE A 575 9.99 10.29 -22.14
CA PHE A 575 9.71 9.19 -21.22
C PHE A 575 8.22 8.97 -21.06
N VAL A 576 7.43 10.05 -21.02
CA VAL A 576 5.96 9.98 -21.09
C VAL A 576 5.51 9.29 -22.39
N ALA A 577 6.07 9.66 -23.55
CA ALA A 577 5.72 9.03 -24.83
C ALA A 577 6.29 7.60 -25.01
N GLN A 578 7.12 7.14 -24.08
CA GLN A 578 7.67 5.77 -24.05
C GLN A 578 6.98 4.88 -23.01
N SER A 579 6.18 5.48 -22.13
CA SER A 579 5.40 4.82 -21.08
C SER A 579 3.93 4.74 -21.44
N ILE A 580 3.35 5.89 -21.83
CA ILE A 580 1.95 5.98 -22.26
C ILE A 580 1.75 5.24 -23.58
N GLY A 581 0.69 4.45 -23.66
CA GLY A 581 0.33 3.56 -24.77
C GLY A 581 1.01 2.20 -24.71
N GLU A 582 1.76 1.92 -23.65
CA GLU A 582 2.56 0.71 -23.46
C GLU A 582 2.30 0.10 -22.08
N VAL A 583 2.65 -1.17 -21.89
CA VAL A 583 2.52 -1.83 -20.58
C VAL A 583 3.46 -1.16 -19.56
N ASN A 584 2.94 -0.85 -18.38
CA ASN A 584 3.68 -0.19 -17.32
C ASN A 584 4.93 -0.98 -16.93
N ASN A 585 6.05 -0.28 -16.71
CA ASN A 585 7.27 -0.91 -16.22
C ASN A 585 7.07 -1.59 -14.85
N LYS A 586 6.15 -1.06 -14.04
CA LYS A 586 5.79 -1.61 -12.72
C LYS A 586 4.90 -2.86 -12.82
N TYR A 587 4.27 -3.13 -13.97
CA TYR A 587 3.29 -4.20 -14.15
C TYR A 587 3.96 -5.57 -14.04
N THR A 588 3.97 -6.08 -12.82
CA THR A 588 4.50 -7.38 -12.46
C THR A 588 3.63 -8.10 -11.41
N PRO A 589 2.29 -8.10 -11.54
CA PRO A 589 1.43 -8.73 -10.54
C PRO A 589 1.40 -10.26 -10.67
N TRP A 590 1.97 -10.81 -11.75
CA TRP A 590 1.90 -12.22 -12.13
C TRP A 590 3.30 -12.87 -12.26
N PRO A 591 3.45 -14.19 -12.03
CA PRO A 591 4.72 -14.95 -12.12
C PRO A 591 5.36 -15.05 -13.51
N GLY A 592 4.53 -14.92 -14.55
CA GLY A 592 4.75 -15.59 -15.83
C GLY A 592 4.62 -14.70 -17.06
N ASP A 593 4.92 -13.42 -16.95
CA ASP A 593 4.82 -12.56 -18.12
C ASP A 593 5.98 -12.78 -19.09
N SER A 594 5.70 -13.49 -20.18
CA SER A 594 6.64 -13.90 -21.22
C SER A 594 6.42 -13.17 -22.56
N LEU A 595 5.58 -12.12 -22.60
CA LEU A 595 5.41 -11.27 -23.78
C LEU A 595 5.38 -9.75 -23.49
N GLU A 596 4.99 -9.32 -22.29
CA GLU A 596 4.85 -7.89 -21.93
C GLU A 596 6.06 -7.37 -21.09
N SER A 597 6.98 -8.25 -20.71
CA SER A 597 8.11 -8.03 -19.79
C SER A 597 9.48 -7.68 -20.43
N GLN A 598 9.51 -7.09 -21.64
CA GLN A 598 10.82 -6.78 -22.24
C GLN A 598 11.57 -5.59 -21.60
N LYS A 599 10.91 -4.75 -20.79
CA LYS A 599 11.49 -3.50 -20.28
C LYS A 599 12.13 -3.56 -18.89
N GLN A 600 11.93 -4.62 -18.10
CA GLN A 600 12.63 -4.81 -16.81
C GLN A 600 13.15 -6.24 -16.62
N LYS A 601 14.16 -6.61 -17.42
CA LYS A 601 15.04 -7.76 -17.12
C LYS A 601 16.10 -7.39 -16.07
N ASP A 602 15.72 -6.71 -14.99
CA ASP A 602 16.65 -6.41 -13.91
C ASP A 602 16.55 -7.45 -12.79
N SER A 603 17.62 -8.25 -12.69
CA SER A 603 17.96 -9.24 -11.65
C SER A 603 17.11 -10.52 -11.56
N SER A 604 17.79 -11.65 -11.74
CA SER A 604 17.28 -13.02 -11.54
C SER A 604 16.64 -13.29 -10.17
N SER A 605 16.85 -12.44 -9.16
CA SER A 605 16.25 -12.55 -7.83
C SER A 605 14.76 -12.19 -7.79
N ASN A 606 14.29 -11.24 -8.61
CA ASN A 606 12.88 -10.82 -8.60
C ASN A 606 11.98 -11.86 -9.27
N GLN A 607 12.48 -12.53 -10.31
CA GLN A 607 11.78 -13.63 -10.99
C GLN A 607 11.59 -14.84 -10.05
N ALA A 608 12.58 -15.16 -9.22
CA ALA A 608 12.51 -16.27 -8.28
C ALA A 608 11.48 -16.07 -7.15
N ILE A 609 11.11 -14.82 -6.82
CA ILE A 609 10.07 -14.52 -5.82
C ILE A 609 8.68 -14.51 -6.46
N GLN A 610 8.54 -13.94 -7.66
CA GLN A 610 7.26 -13.92 -8.38
C GLN A 610 6.79 -15.31 -8.82
N GLN A 611 7.72 -16.25 -8.99
CA GLN A 611 7.41 -17.66 -9.26
C GLN A 611 7.24 -18.48 -7.98
N ASP A 612 7.59 -17.95 -6.81
CA ASP A 612 7.46 -18.70 -5.57
C ASP A 612 5.98 -18.73 -5.11
N PRO A 613 5.36 -19.91 -5.03
CA PRO A 613 3.97 -20.08 -4.58
C PRO A 613 3.72 -19.67 -3.13
N LEU A 614 4.73 -19.23 -2.37
CA LEU A 614 4.50 -18.53 -1.10
C LEU A 614 3.94 -17.11 -1.33
N TYR A 615 4.36 -16.43 -2.39
CA TYR A 615 4.10 -15.00 -2.61
C TYR A 615 2.97 -14.73 -3.60
N THR A 616 2.83 -15.57 -4.62
CA THR A 616 1.89 -15.39 -5.75
C THR A 616 1.15 -16.70 -6.06
N ASP A 617 0.14 -16.66 -6.94
CA ASP A 617 -0.42 -17.86 -7.57
C ASP A 617 0.37 -18.13 -8.87
N PRO A 618 1.08 -19.27 -8.98
CA PRO A 618 1.91 -19.59 -10.15
C PRO A 618 1.18 -19.61 -11.49
N LEU A 619 -0.12 -19.90 -11.49
CA LEU A 619 -0.93 -20.04 -12.72
C LEU A 619 -1.78 -18.80 -13.04
N ALA A 620 -1.81 -17.81 -12.16
CA ALA A 620 -2.39 -16.51 -12.46
C ALA A 620 -1.38 -15.69 -13.28
N ILE A 621 -1.31 -15.93 -14.60
CA ILE A 621 -0.27 -15.36 -15.48
C ILE A 621 -0.70 -14.09 -16.22
N ASN A 622 -1.99 -13.73 -16.17
CA ASN A 622 -2.56 -12.51 -16.76
C ASN A 622 -3.97 -12.24 -16.20
N SER A 623 -4.57 -11.10 -16.59
CA SER A 623 -5.92 -10.72 -16.17
C SER A 623 -7.01 -11.74 -16.56
N ASP A 624 -6.85 -12.46 -17.67
CA ASP A 624 -7.79 -13.50 -18.12
C ASP A 624 -7.70 -14.78 -17.29
N ALA A 625 -6.52 -15.12 -16.78
CA ALA A 625 -6.28 -16.27 -15.90
C ALA A 625 -6.87 -16.04 -14.50
N TRP A 626 -7.02 -14.78 -14.08
CA TRP A 626 -7.64 -14.43 -12.81
C TRP A 626 -9.09 -14.93 -12.74
N ASN A 627 -9.44 -15.65 -11.68
CA ASN A 627 -10.76 -16.26 -11.53
C ASN A 627 -11.45 -15.80 -10.24
N PHE A 628 -12.41 -14.88 -10.40
CA PHE A 628 -13.20 -14.32 -9.32
C PHE A 628 -14.49 -15.13 -9.06
N PRO A 629 -14.77 -15.55 -7.82
CA PRO A 629 -16.00 -16.27 -7.50
C PRO A 629 -17.26 -15.44 -7.79
N THR A 630 -18.32 -16.11 -8.24
CA THR A 630 -19.62 -15.48 -8.57
C THR A 630 -20.80 -16.17 -7.92
N ASN A 631 -20.55 -17.01 -6.91
CA ASN A 631 -21.53 -17.83 -6.21
C ASN A 631 -21.31 -17.76 -4.70
N LYS A 632 -22.34 -18.10 -3.93
CA LYS A 632 -22.27 -18.23 -2.47
C LYS A 632 -21.10 -19.12 -2.02
N LEU A 633 -20.46 -18.74 -0.93
CA LEU A 633 -19.27 -19.41 -0.38
C LEU A 633 -19.71 -20.59 0.52
N PRO A 634 -19.40 -21.85 0.19
CA PRO A 634 -19.86 -23.00 0.98
C PRO A 634 -19.23 -23.06 2.39
N ASN A 635 -18.00 -22.59 2.51
CA ASN A 635 -17.17 -22.67 3.70
C ASN A 635 -16.31 -21.40 3.80
N ILE A 636 -16.00 -20.94 5.02
CA ILE A 636 -15.08 -19.81 5.25
C ILE A 636 -13.70 -19.99 4.58
N GLY A 637 -13.25 -21.22 4.36
CA GLY A 637 -12.01 -21.50 3.62
C GLY A 637 -12.06 -21.05 2.15
N TRP A 638 -13.25 -20.85 1.58
CA TRP A 638 -13.40 -20.29 0.24
C TRP A 638 -13.13 -18.78 0.16
N MET A 639 -12.98 -18.10 1.31
CA MET A 639 -12.51 -16.72 1.32
C MET A 639 -11.14 -16.61 0.62
N GLY A 640 -10.27 -17.63 0.69
CA GLY A 640 -8.98 -17.65 -0.03
C GLY A 640 -9.11 -17.63 -1.56
N ARG A 641 -10.30 -17.90 -2.10
CA ARG A 641 -10.59 -17.73 -3.54
C ARG A 641 -10.99 -16.31 -3.92
N VAL A 642 -11.34 -15.48 -2.93
CA VAL A 642 -11.77 -14.10 -3.14
C VAL A 642 -10.52 -13.25 -3.34
N HIS A 643 -10.37 -12.75 -4.56
CA HIS A 643 -9.22 -11.94 -4.99
C HIS A 643 -7.86 -12.66 -4.86
N ARG A 644 -7.73 -13.88 -5.39
CA ARG A 644 -6.45 -14.62 -5.43
C ARG A 644 -5.58 -14.26 -6.62
N GLY A 645 -4.28 -14.48 -6.49
CA GLY A 645 -3.34 -14.51 -7.60
C GLY A 645 -2.49 -13.27 -7.81
N THR A 646 -2.78 -12.18 -7.08
CA THR A 646 -1.90 -11.02 -7.02
C THR A 646 -1.56 -10.65 -5.59
N PRO A 647 -0.30 -10.34 -5.28
CA PRO A 647 0.13 -10.05 -3.91
C PRO A 647 -0.61 -8.88 -3.20
N TRP A 648 -1.26 -7.97 -3.91
CA TRP A 648 -1.70 -6.66 -3.39
C TRP A 648 -3.04 -6.67 -2.63
N GLN A 649 -3.98 -7.55 -3.00
CA GLN A 649 -5.28 -7.67 -2.32
C GLN A 649 -5.69 -9.12 -2.06
N SER A 650 -4.77 -10.07 -2.28
CA SER A 650 -5.01 -11.47 -2.00
C SER A 650 -5.17 -11.77 -0.52
N LEU A 651 -6.17 -12.59 -0.25
CA LEU A 651 -6.39 -13.28 1.00
C LEU A 651 -5.78 -14.68 0.86
N PHE A 652 -4.56 -14.87 1.35
CA PHE A 652 -3.94 -16.19 1.23
C PHE A 652 -4.28 -17.08 2.43
N PHE A 653 -4.92 -18.21 2.15
CA PHE A 653 -5.22 -19.27 3.10
C PHE A 653 -4.23 -20.44 2.96
N LYS A 654 -3.01 -20.13 2.51
CA LYS A 654 -1.84 -21.00 2.50
C LYS A 654 -0.83 -20.62 3.57
N ALA A 655 0.05 -21.55 3.91
CA ALA A 655 1.12 -21.29 4.87
C ALA A 655 2.14 -20.30 4.32
N ASP A 656 2.67 -19.47 5.22
CA ASP A 656 3.69 -18.49 4.89
C ASP A 656 5.12 -19.05 4.95
N ARG A 657 5.26 -20.37 4.96
CA ARG A 657 6.53 -21.05 5.18
C ARG A 657 6.48 -22.45 4.58
N ARG A 658 7.67 -23.01 4.34
CA ARG A 658 7.84 -24.41 3.95
C ARG A 658 8.44 -25.23 5.09
N THR A 659 8.28 -26.54 5.05
CA THR A 659 8.94 -27.53 5.89
C THR A 659 10.43 -27.57 5.57
N GLN A 660 11.26 -27.71 6.59
CA GLN A 660 12.69 -27.92 6.47
C GLN A 660 13.09 -29.18 7.23
N THR A 661 14.05 -29.92 6.69
CA THR A 661 14.67 -31.04 7.41
C THR A 661 15.85 -30.52 8.22
N ASP A 662 15.86 -30.80 9.52
CA ASP A 662 16.97 -30.44 10.39
C ASP A 662 18.18 -31.39 10.21
N SER A 663 19.27 -31.13 10.94
CA SER A 663 20.49 -31.96 10.90
C SER A 663 20.30 -33.39 11.41
N LEU A 664 19.19 -33.68 12.09
CA LEU A 664 18.82 -34.99 12.62
C LEU A 664 17.84 -35.74 11.70
N GLY A 665 17.47 -35.15 10.55
CA GLY A 665 16.50 -35.72 9.63
C GLY A 665 15.04 -35.51 10.04
N GLN A 666 14.77 -34.73 11.10
CA GLN A 666 13.41 -34.40 11.51
C GLN A 666 12.84 -33.26 10.65
N ILE A 667 11.58 -33.41 10.28
CA ILE A 667 10.85 -32.41 9.50
C ILE A 667 10.29 -31.36 10.47
N THR A 668 10.76 -30.14 10.34
CA THR A 668 10.39 -28.98 11.16
C THR A 668 9.79 -27.88 10.29
N ALA A 669 9.16 -26.88 10.91
CA ALA A 669 8.71 -25.70 10.21
C ALA A 669 9.92 -24.80 9.87
N GLY A 670 10.12 -24.51 8.58
CA GLY A 670 11.14 -23.56 8.13
C GLY A 670 10.80 -22.11 8.49
N PRO A 671 11.69 -21.17 8.12
CA PRO A 671 11.46 -19.75 8.36
C PRO A 671 10.22 -19.24 7.61
N PRO A 672 9.46 -18.28 8.19
CA PRO A 672 8.37 -17.60 7.50
C PRO A 672 8.88 -16.69 6.37
N MET A 673 7.95 -16.28 5.50
CA MET A 673 8.18 -15.24 4.49
C MET A 673 8.88 -14.03 5.12
N ASP A 674 9.91 -13.51 4.44
CA ASP A 674 10.63 -12.33 4.90
C ASP A 674 9.83 -11.07 4.57
N GLU A 675 9.51 -10.29 5.59
CA GLU A 675 8.86 -8.98 5.44
C GLU A 675 9.72 -8.03 4.61
N ALA A 676 11.05 -8.10 4.75
CA ALA A 676 11.92 -7.33 3.91
C ALA A 676 11.78 -7.79 2.45
N GLN A 677 11.67 -9.08 2.12
CA GLN A 677 11.43 -9.51 0.73
C GLN A 677 10.04 -9.13 0.20
N TRP A 678 9.01 -9.11 1.05
CA TRP A 678 7.67 -8.64 0.70
C TRP A 678 7.67 -7.14 0.34
N ILE A 679 8.44 -6.33 1.08
CA ILE A 679 8.54 -4.88 0.91
C ILE A 679 9.65 -4.47 -0.08
N LYS A 680 10.75 -5.23 -0.19
CA LYS A 680 12.03 -4.76 -0.72
C LYS A 680 11.95 -4.35 -2.18
N SER A 681 12.40 -3.12 -2.39
CA SER A 681 12.98 -2.58 -3.60
C SER A 681 14.51 -2.47 -3.42
N ASP A 682 15.28 -3.56 -3.61
CA ASP A 682 16.74 -3.48 -3.36
C ASP A 682 17.55 -2.90 -4.55
N ARG A 683 16.90 -2.53 -5.67
CA ARG A 683 17.53 -1.86 -6.83
C ARG A 683 16.64 -0.88 -7.60
N GLY A 684 15.69 -0.22 -6.94
CA GLY A 684 15.00 0.93 -7.54
C GLY A 684 13.97 0.65 -8.65
N THR A 685 13.54 -0.59 -8.90
CA THR A 685 12.58 -0.83 -10.00
C THR A 685 11.38 -1.74 -9.71
N VAL A 686 11.37 -2.60 -8.69
CA VAL A 686 10.18 -3.42 -8.38
C VAL A 686 9.96 -3.55 -6.87
N SER A 687 8.81 -3.07 -6.40
CA SER A 687 8.22 -3.37 -5.09
C SER A 687 7.17 -4.45 -5.35
N LEU A 688 7.25 -5.61 -4.70
CA LEU A 688 6.25 -6.66 -4.89
C LEU A 688 4.90 -6.21 -4.35
N VAL A 689 4.87 -5.63 -3.14
CA VAL A 689 3.70 -5.04 -2.47
C VAL A 689 4.15 -3.92 -1.53
N GLY A 690 3.32 -2.89 -1.32
CA GLY A 690 3.59 -1.68 -0.52
C GLY A 690 4.19 -1.89 0.89
N ASN A 691 3.39 -1.68 1.95
CA ASN A 691 3.84 -1.75 3.35
C ASN A 691 3.77 -3.20 3.88
N GLY A 692 4.69 -3.65 4.75
CA GLY A 692 4.62 -4.96 5.42
C GLY A 692 3.32 -5.24 6.19
N SER A 693 2.54 -4.19 6.47
CA SER A 693 1.17 -4.34 7.00
C SER A 693 0.17 -4.96 6.03
N THR A 694 0.49 -5.13 4.75
CA THR A 694 -0.32 -5.86 3.75
C THR A 694 0.05 -7.33 3.63
N MET A 695 1.01 -7.83 4.44
CA MET A 695 1.47 -9.21 4.33
C MET A 695 0.34 -10.23 4.55
N PRO A 696 0.30 -11.31 3.77
CA PRO A 696 -0.77 -12.32 3.81
C PRO A 696 -1.04 -12.94 5.18
N ARG A 697 0.02 -13.19 5.97
CA ARG A 697 -0.08 -13.77 7.31
C ARG A 697 -1.02 -12.97 8.22
N ARG A 698 -1.12 -11.65 8.04
CA ARG A 698 -2.00 -10.80 8.86
C ARG A 698 -3.48 -11.07 8.62
N ASP A 699 -3.82 -11.68 7.49
CA ASP A 699 -5.20 -12.00 7.10
C ASP A 699 -5.76 -13.23 7.79
N TRP A 700 -4.91 -14.10 8.34
CA TRP A 700 -5.37 -15.28 9.07
C TRP A 700 -6.28 -14.92 10.24
N SER A 701 -6.13 -13.70 10.79
CA SER A 701 -7.03 -13.16 11.79
C SER A 701 -8.49 -13.08 11.30
N PHE A 702 -8.72 -12.90 10.00
CA PHE A 702 -10.05 -12.80 9.41
C PHE A 702 -10.82 -14.12 9.44
N ALA A 703 -10.15 -15.27 9.40
CA ALA A 703 -10.81 -16.57 9.42
C ALA A 703 -11.70 -16.76 10.66
N GLY A 704 -11.32 -16.17 11.80
CA GLY A 704 -12.09 -16.22 13.04
C GLY A 704 -13.36 -15.34 13.04
N LEU A 705 -13.45 -14.36 12.14
CA LEU A 705 -14.52 -13.34 12.12
C LEU A 705 -15.79 -13.80 11.39
N PHE A 706 -15.67 -14.80 10.52
CA PHE A 706 -16.73 -15.21 9.60
C PHE A 706 -17.25 -16.62 9.88
N THR A 707 -18.45 -16.90 9.36
CA THR A 707 -19.10 -18.22 9.38
C THR A 707 -19.90 -18.46 8.10
N THR A 708 -20.16 -19.71 7.75
CA THR A 708 -21.19 -20.09 6.76
C THR A 708 -22.32 -20.90 7.40
N ALA A 709 -22.21 -21.20 8.69
CA ALA A 709 -23.15 -22.06 9.39
C ALA A 709 -24.54 -21.40 9.50
N PRO A 710 -25.63 -22.15 9.25
CA PRO A 710 -27.00 -21.64 9.36
C PRO A 710 -27.53 -21.62 10.80
N SER A 711 -26.79 -22.14 11.79
CA SER A 711 -27.15 -22.02 13.21
C SER A 711 -25.98 -22.41 14.11
N VAL A 712 -26.07 -22.08 15.39
CA VAL A 712 -25.13 -22.55 16.43
C VAL A 712 -25.17 -24.07 16.57
N SER A 713 -26.34 -24.69 16.40
CA SER A 713 -26.45 -26.14 16.45
C SER A 713 -25.62 -26.82 15.36
N ALA A 714 -25.46 -26.18 14.20
CA ALA A 714 -24.63 -26.67 13.10
C ALA A 714 -23.12 -26.57 13.39
N THR A 715 -22.68 -25.81 14.40
CA THR A 715 -21.26 -25.67 14.77
C THR A 715 -20.84 -26.56 15.94
N ARG A 716 -21.77 -27.30 16.57
CA ARG A 716 -21.50 -28.13 17.76
C ARG A 716 -20.52 -29.28 17.54
N GLY A 717 -20.28 -29.69 16.29
CA GLY A 717 -19.36 -30.76 15.91
C GLY A 717 -17.94 -30.30 15.55
N GLN A 718 -17.59 -29.03 15.70
CA GLN A 718 -16.29 -28.50 15.27
C GLN A 718 -15.12 -29.00 16.14
N LEU A 719 -14.04 -29.41 15.48
CA LEU A 719 -12.80 -29.83 16.11
C LEU A 719 -11.98 -28.63 16.58
N SER A 720 -11.41 -28.71 17.79
CA SER A 720 -10.45 -27.68 18.21
C SER A 720 -9.11 -27.86 17.47
N ILE A 721 -8.58 -26.78 16.91
CA ILE A 721 -7.25 -26.76 16.25
C ILE A 721 -6.11 -27.09 17.23
N ASN A 722 -6.37 -27.03 18.53
CA ASN A 722 -5.42 -27.39 19.57
C ASN A 722 -5.49 -28.88 19.98
N GLN A 723 -6.31 -29.72 19.32
CA GLN A 723 -6.32 -31.16 19.57
C GLN A 723 -5.06 -31.84 19.02
N PRO A 724 -4.35 -32.67 19.83
CA PRO A 724 -3.13 -33.33 19.37
C PRO A 724 -3.34 -34.67 18.65
N GLY A 725 -4.48 -35.33 18.86
CA GLY A 725 -4.66 -36.73 18.49
C GLY A 725 -4.99 -36.95 17.01
N GLU A 726 -4.28 -37.88 16.37
CA GLU A 726 -4.52 -38.29 14.97
C GLU A 726 -5.95 -38.80 14.74
N ALA A 727 -6.53 -39.53 15.71
CA ALA A 727 -7.91 -40.02 15.60
C ALA A 727 -8.93 -38.88 15.50
N SER A 728 -8.71 -37.78 16.22
CA SER A 728 -9.59 -36.61 16.17
C SER A 728 -9.42 -35.84 14.85
N TRP A 729 -8.19 -35.69 14.36
CA TRP A 729 -7.92 -35.08 13.06
C TRP A 729 -8.42 -35.94 11.89
N SER A 730 -8.38 -37.26 12.03
CA SER A 730 -8.95 -38.19 11.04
C SER A 730 -10.45 -37.97 10.86
N ALA A 731 -11.19 -37.55 11.90
CA ALA A 731 -12.62 -37.24 11.78
C ALA A 731 -12.92 -36.00 10.92
N VAL A 732 -11.95 -35.10 10.75
CA VAL A 732 -12.08 -33.87 9.94
C VAL A 732 -11.44 -34.03 8.56
N LEU A 733 -10.29 -34.69 8.50
CA LEU A 733 -9.48 -34.79 7.28
C LEU A 733 -9.84 -36.01 6.42
N ALA A 734 -10.30 -37.13 7.01
CA ALA A 734 -10.65 -38.30 6.20
C ALA A 734 -11.84 -37.99 5.29
N GLY A 735 -11.74 -38.36 4.01
CA GLY A 735 -12.78 -38.07 3.02
C GLY A 735 -12.67 -36.68 2.37
N VAL A 736 -11.78 -35.80 2.84
CA VAL A 736 -11.49 -34.52 2.16
C VAL A 736 -10.89 -34.80 0.79
N LEU A 737 -11.38 -34.09 -0.23
CA LEU A 737 -10.88 -34.20 -1.59
C LEU A 737 -9.69 -33.24 -1.78
N THR A 738 -8.51 -33.80 -1.99
CA THR A 738 -7.28 -33.07 -2.31
C THR A 738 -6.95 -33.20 -3.78
N LEU A 739 -5.92 -32.49 -4.23
CA LEU A 739 -5.44 -32.50 -5.59
C LEU A 739 -3.98 -32.97 -5.59
N THR A 740 -3.65 -33.91 -6.48
CA THR A 740 -2.27 -34.39 -6.69
C THR A 740 -1.76 -34.03 -8.06
N ASN A 741 -0.51 -33.58 -8.13
CA ASN A 741 0.24 -33.37 -9.37
C ASN A 741 1.22 -34.53 -9.65
N ASP A 742 1.11 -35.65 -8.92
CA ASP A 742 1.93 -36.84 -9.13
C ASP A 742 1.28 -37.77 -10.18
N GLN A 743 1.88 -37.89 -11.37
CA GLN A 743 1.38 -38.81 -12.39
C GLN A 743 2.02 -40.20 -12.26
N SER A 744 1.18 -41.22 -12.10
CA SER A 744 1.57 -42.62 -12.25
C SER A 744 1.77 -42.97 -13.73
N GLY A 745 2.79 -42.42 -14.41
CA GLY A 745 2.98 -42.72 -15.83
C GLY A 745 3.98 -41.90 -16.64
N GLY A 746 5.22 -41.73 -16.19
CA GLY A 746 6.40 -41.55 -17.06
C GLY A 746 6.34 -40.57 -18.26
N ILE A 747 5.61 -39.46 -18.17
CA ILE A 747 5.62 -38.43 -19.22
C ILE A 747 6.71 -37.40 -18.92
N SER A 748 7.44 -36.96 -19.97
CA SER A 748 8.53 -35.99 -19.87
C SER A 748 8.15 -34.71 -19.11
N ALA A 749 9.10 -34.10 -18.41
CA ALA A 749 8.95 -32.90 -17.56
C ALA A 749 8.27 -31.68 -18.22
N MET A 750 8.17 -31.60 -19.54
CA MET A 750 7.41 -30.56 -20.26
C MET A 750 5.89 -30.81 -20.36
N ALA A 751 5.41 -32.00 -19.95
CA ALA A 751 4.00 -32.37 -19.94
C ALA A 751 3.36 -32.26 -18.55
N MET A 752 4.05 -31.71 -17.54
CA MET A 752 3.52 -31.47 -16.19
C MET A 752 2.45 -30.36 -16.13
N SER A 753 1.84 -30.00 -17.27
CA SER A 753 0.81 -28.99 -17.36
C SER A 753 -0.45 -29.44 -16.63
N SER A 754 -0.81 -28.76 -15.54
CA SER A 754 -2.18 -28.51 -15.07
C SER A 754 -3.08 -29.68 -14.63
N GLN A 755 -2.68 -30.94 -14.78
CA GLN A 755 -3.54 -32.08 -14.40
C GLN A 755 -3.36 -32.42 -12.93
N THR A 756 -4.04 -31.67 -12.08
CA THR A 756 -4.28 -32.10 -10.70
C THR A 756 -5.42 -33.11 -10.66
N GLU A 757 -5.15 -34.36 -10.31
CA GLU A 757 -6.18 -35.38 -10.13
C GLU A 757 -6.73 -35.38 -8.70
N PRO A 758 -8.04 -35.63 -8.49
CA PRO A 758 -8.63 -35.68 -7.16
C PRO A 758 -8.18 -36.92 -6.38
N VAL A 759 -7.67 -36.71 -5.17
CA VAL A 759 -7.28 -37.78 -4.24
C VAL A 759 -7.99 -37.61 -2.90
N VAL A 760 -8.58 -38.68 -2.41
CA VAL A 760 -9.25 -38.70 -1.10
C VAL A 760 -8.22 -38.98 0.00
N ILE A 761 -8.22 -38.16 1.05
CA ILE A 761 -7.40 -38.42 2.24
C ILE A 761 -7.93 -39.67 2.96
N GLN A 762 -7.06 -40.68 3.10
CA GLN A 762 -7.38 -41.94 3.77
C GLN A 762 -7.06 -41.86 5.27
N PRO A 763 -7.95 -42.35 6.16
CA PRO A 763 -7.66 -42.41 7.60
C PRO A 763 -6.50 -43.38 7.89
N GLY A 764 -5.65 -43.04 8.85
CA GLY A 764 -4.50 -43.88 9.26
C GLY A 764 -3.39 -44.05 8.22
N SER A 765 -3.42 -43.28 7.13
CA SER A 765 -2.35 -43.25 6.11
C SER A 765 -1.12 -42.48 6.59
N ASP A 766 0.04 -42.73 5.99
CA ASP A 766 1.25 -41.96 6.28
C ASP A 766 1.09 -40.47 5.94
N ALA A 767 0.29 -40.15 4.91
CA ALA A 767 -0.09 -38.78 4.58
C ALA A 767 -0.91 -38.11 5.71
N MET A 768 -1.84 -38.85 6.34
CA MET A 768 -2.59 -38.36 7.50
C MET A 768 -1.65 -38.05 8.67
N ARG A 769 -0.76 -38.98 9.01
CA ARG A 769 0.24 -38.81 10.07
C ARG A 769 1.12 -37.60 9.82
N TYR A 770 1.62 -37.46 8.59
CA TYR A 770 2.46 -36.32 8.20
C TYR A 770 1.78 -34.96 8.42
N MET A 771 0.49 -34.86 8.08
CA MET A 771 -0.28 -33.63 8.35
C MET A 771 -0.48 -33.38 9.84
N VAL A 772 -0.85 -34.40 10.62
CA VAL A 772 -1.08 -34.28 12.07
C VAL A 772 0.20 -33.95 12.82
N ASP A 773 1.33 -34.55 12.45
CA ASP A 773 2.64 -34.23 13.00
C ASP A 773 3.02 -32.78 12.68
N GLY A 774 2.75 -32.31 11.45
CA GLY A 774 2.91 -30.90 11.07
C GLY A 774 2.09 -29.95 11.94
N ILE A 775 0.81 -30.26 12.15
CA ILE A 775 -0.08 -29.49 13.04
C ILE A 775 0.48 -29.42 14.45
N ASN A 776 0.95 -30.56 14.99
CA ASN A 776 1.49 -30.63 16.34
C ASN A 776 2.81 -29.88 16.48
N ASN A 777 3.73 -30.00 15.52
CA ASN A 777 5.03 -29.34 15.52
C ASN A 777 4.89 -27.82 15.49
N VAL A 778 4.00 -27.30 14.65
CA VAL A 778 3.75 -25.86 14.58
C VAL A 778 3.07 -25.38 15.86
N ARG A 779 2.08 -26.12 16.37
CA ARG A 779 1.36 -25.80 17.62
C ARG A 779 2.30 -25.73 18.82
N THR A 780 3.20 -26.68 18.99
CA THR A 780 4.15 -26.71 20.13
C THR A 780 5.19 -25.58 20.05
N ALA A 781 5.51 -25.11 18.84
CA ALA A 781 6.37 -23.96 18.61
C ALA A 781 5.68 -22.59 18.88
N GLN A 782 4.35 -22.54 18.94
CA GLN A 782 3.63 -21.31 19.30
C GLN A 782 3.83 -20.95 20.77
N PHE A 783 3.67 -19.66 21.09
CA PHE A 783 3.78 -19.18 22.46
C PHE A 783 2.71 -19.83 23.36
N GLY A 784 3.14 -20.63 24.33
CA GLY A 784 2.27 -21.43 25.20
C GLY A 784 1.89 -22.81 24.63
N GLY A 785 2.52 -23.25 23.54
CA GLY A 785 2.29 -24.56 22.92
C GLY A 785 0.89 -24.75 22.35
N GLN A 786 0.23 -23.65 21.99
CA GLN A 786 -1.16 -23.61 21.52
C GLN A 786 -1.35 -22.51 20.48
N TYR A 787 -2.22 -22.77 19.51
CA TYR A 787 -2.80 -21.76 18.63
C TYR A 787 -3.74 -20.83 19.41
N ARG A 788 -3.79 -19.55 19.02
CA ARG A 788 -4.51 -18.47 19.71
C ARG A 788 -5.61 -17.85 18.88
N GLN A 789 -5.55 -18.02 17.57
CA GLN A 789 -6.59 -17.62 16.62
C GLN A 789 -6.89 -18.79 15.69
N LEU A 790 -8.12 -18.83 15.16
CA LEU A 790 -8.53 -19.91 14.26
C LEU A 790 -7.59 -20.03 13.05
N GLY A 791 -7.21 -18.90 12.46
CA GLY A 791 -6.34 -18.87 11.29
C GLY A 791 -4.89 -19.25 11.56
N ASP A 792 -4.43 -19.37 12.81
CA ASP A 792 -3.05 -19.79 13.09
C ASP A 792 -2.77 -21.20 12.54
N ILE A 793 -3.81 -22.03 12.37
CA ILE A 793 -3.69 -23.36 11.74
C ILE A 793 -3.20 -23.28 10.29
N LEU A 794 -3.41 -22.14 9.61
CA LEU A 794 -2.94 -21.91 8.23
C LEU A 794 -1.42 -21.79 8.17
N SER A 795 -0.73 -21.61 9.31
CA SER A 795 0.73 -21.66 9.38
C SER A 795 1.34 -23.04 9.17
N VAL A 796 0.52 -24.10 9.11
CA VAL A 796 0.96 -25.49 8.90
C VAL A 796 1.18 -25.76 7.41
N PRO A 797 2.44 -25.91 6.95
CA PRO A 797 2.73 -26.09 5.52
C PRO A 797 2.13 -27.36 4.94
N GLN A 798 2.04 -28.43 5.73
CA GLN A 798 1.50 -29.74 5.33
C GLN A 798 0.01 -29.72 4.99
N LEU A 799 -0.73 -28.67 5.37
CA LEU A 799 -2.12 -28.47 4.95
C LEU A 799 -2.23 -27.71 3.63
N THR A 800 -1.12 -27.16 3.12
CA THR A 800 -1.11 -26.17 2.03
C THR A 800 0.06 -26.41 1.06
N VAL A 801 1.07 -25.52 1.06
CA VAL A 801 2.21 -25.49 0.12
C VAL A 801 3.08 -26.73 0.15
N ASP A 802 3.04 -27.48 1.25
CA ASP A 802 3.83 -28.69 1.49
C ASP A 802 2.97 -29.91 1.78
N SER A 803 1.74 -29.91 1.27
CA SER A 803 0.83 -31.06 1.33
C SER A 803 1.50 -32.36 0.88
N PRO A 804 1.23 -33.50 1.54
CA PRO A 804 1.76 -34.81 1.12
C PRO A 804 1.21 -35.27 -0.23
N PHE A 805 0.17 -34.63 -0.73
CA PHE A 805 -0.42 -34.90 -2.05
C PHE A 805 0.20 -34.05 -3.15
N MET A 806 1.11 -33.13 -2.80
CA MET A 806 1.78 -32.25 -3.76
C MET A 806 3.23 -32.71 -3.93
N ASN A 807 3.56 -33.20 -5.12
CA ASN A 807 4.88 -33.64 -5.50
C ASN A 807 5.82 -32.43 -5.65
N ARG A 808 6.98 -32.52 -4.97
CA ARG A 808 8.06 -31.52 -4.95
C ARG A 808 9.36 -32.04 -5.62
N ARG A 809 9.35 -33.24 -6.23
CA ARG A 809 10.54 -33.93 -6.77
C ARG A 809 11.12 -33.22 -7.99
N GLY A 810 11.87 -32.16 -7.73
CA GLY A 810 12.65 -31.40 -8.71
C GLY A 810 13.73 -30.53 -8.09
N GLY A 811 13.99 -30.62 -6.78
CA GLY A 811 15.05 -29.87 -6.11
C GLY A 811 14.90 -28.35 -6.27
N GLY A 812 13.84 -27.78 -5.70
CA GLY A 812 13.62 -26.32 -5.66
C GLY A 812 12.66 -25.82 -6.75
N GLN A 813 11.62 -25.11 -6.30
CA GLN A 813 10.68 -24.26 -7.06
C GLN A 813 9.94 -24.91 -8.27
N GLY A 814 10.62 -25.47 -9.29
CA GLY A 814 10.11 -25.74 -10.64
C GLY A 814 8.87 -26.63 -10.88
N ILE A 815 8.36 -27.39 -9.90
CA ILE A 815 7.12 -28.22 -10.07
C ILE A 815 5.91 -27.59 -9.37
N LEU A 816 6.12 -26.84 -8.28
CA LEU A 816 5.04 -26.10 -7.64
C LEU A 816 4.67 -24.85 -8.44
N ASP A 817 5.57 -24.39 -9.31
CA ASP A 817 5.35 -23.30 -10.28
C ASP A 817 4.26 -23.64 -11.33
N LEU A 818 3.72 -24.86 -11.31
CA LEU A 818 2.67 -25.35 -12.21
C LEU A 818 1.35 -25.70 -11.49
N VAL A 819 1.19 -25.28 -10.23
CA VAL A 819 -0.03 -25.56 -9.45
C VAL A 819 -0.66 -24.26 -8.96
N ASP A 820 -1.97 -24.12 -9.13
CA ASP A 820 -2.70 -22.93 -8.69
C ASP A 820 -2.86 -22.90 -7.16
N ASP A 821 -3.05 -21.70 -6.62
CA ASP A 821 -3.34 -21.54 -5.18
C ASP A 821 -4.66 -22.23 -4.82
N ALA A 822 -5.58 -22.33 -5.77
CA ALA A 822 -6.83 -23.05 -5.56
C ALA A 822 -6.62 -24.52 -5.22
N ALA A 823 -5.58 -25.16 -5.77
CA ALA A 823 -5.18 -26.53 -5.50
C ALA A 823 -4.39 -26.62 -4.19
N MET A 824 -3.46 -25.70 -3.93
CA MET A 824 -2.69 -25.66 -2.68
C MET A 824 -3.59 -25.46 -1.46
N GLU A 825 -4.64 -24.63 -1.58
CA GLU A 825 -5.58 -24.33 -0.50
C GLU A 825 -6.76 -25.30 -0.42
N ARG A 826 -6.74 -26.44 -1.14
CA ARG A 826 -7.89 -27.37 -1.20
C ARG A 826 -8.32 -27.93 0.15
N ILE A 827 -7.35 -28.22 1.02
CA ILE A 827 -7.63 -28.72 2.37
C ILE A 827 -8.29 -27.60 3.20
N PRO A 828 -7.68 -26.40 3.39
CA PRO A 828 -8.32 -25.28 4.08
C PRO A 828 -9.72 -24.95 3.57
N GLN A 829 -9.94 -24.95 2.24
CA GLN A 829 -11.23 -24.67 1.63
C GLN A 829 -12.37 -25.56 2.12
N GLN A 830 -12.06 -26.80 2.56
CA GLN A 830 -13.05 -27.77 3.03
C GLN A 830 -13.12 -27.86 4.54
N ILE A 831 -12.01 -27.66 5.26
CA ILE A 831 -11.97 -27.93 6.70
C ILE A 831 -12.19 -26.70 7.57
N MET A 832 -11.96 -25.47 7.09
CA MET A 832 -11.92 -24.30 7.98
C MET A 832 -13.23 -24.07 8.75
N SER A 833 -14.39 -24.33 8.15
CA SER A 833 -15.70 -24.26 8.85
C SER A 833 -15.98 -25.45 9.78
N LEU A 834 -15.16 -26.50 9.77
CA LEU A 834 -15.21 -27.63 10.69
C LEU A 834 -14.30 -27.44 11.91
N LEU A 835 -13.54 -26.34 11.95
CA LEU A 835 -12.55 -26.05 12.98
C LEU A 835 -13.00 -24.92 13.91
N ARG A 836 -12.45 -24.94 15.13
CA ARG A 836 -12.56 -23.88 16.13
C ARG A 836 -11.25 -23.72 16.90
N LEU A 837 -11.02 -22.55 17.51
CA LEU A 837 -9.84 -22.33 18.35
C LEU A 837 -9.74 -23.35 19.51
N GLY A 838 -10.89 -23.71 20.07
CA GLY A 838 -11.00 -24.46 21.32
C GLY A 838 -10.82 -23.56 22.54
N GLU A 839 -11.33 -24.01 23.67
CA GLU A 839 -11.19 -23.31 24.95
C GLU A 839 -10.32 -24.17 25.88
N PRO A 840 -9.34 -23.58 26.58
CA PRO A 840 -8.58 -24.31 27.58
C PRO A 840 -9.52 -24.69 28.72
N ARG A 841 -9.70 -26.01 28.88
CA ARG A 841 -10.47 -26.60 29.98
C ARG A 841 -9.55 -27.41 30.85
N PHE A 842 -9.73 -27.24 32.14
CA PHE A 842 -8.95 -27.88 33.17
C PHE A 842 -9.80 -28.97 33.81
N VAL A 843 -9.24 -30.16 33.94
CA VAL A 843 -9.87 -31.23 34.71
C VAL A 843 -9.22 -31.25 36.09
N ILE A 844 -9.99 -30.91 37.11
CA ILE A 844 -9.58 -30.99 38.51
C ILE A 844 -10.09 -32.31 39.07
N TYR A 845 -9.15 -33.18 39.45
CA TYR A 845 -9.43 -34.32 40.31
C TYR A 845 -9.22 -33.87 41.76
N ALA A 846 -10.29 -33.87 42.56
CA ALA A 846 -10.17 -33.65 43.98
C ALA A 846 -10.56 -34.92 44.73
N PHE A 847 -9.74 -35.28 45.71
CA PHE A 847 -9.99 -36.40 46.60
C PHE A 847 -10.12 -35.85 48.03
N GLY A 848 -11.21 -36.22 48.68
CA GLY A 848 -11.51 -35.86 50.06
C GLY A 848 -11.72 -37.11 50.90
N GLN A 849 -11.12 -37.13 52.08
CA GLN A 849 -11.38 -38.14 53.10
C GLN A 849 -12.06 -37.48 54.28
N THR A 850 -13.14 -38.09 54.75
CA THR A 850 -13.74 -37.73 56.04
C THR A 850 -13.02 -38.52 57.12
N LEU A 851 -12.53 -37.81 58.14
CA LEU A 851 -11.74 -38.38 59.22
C LEU A 851 -12.52 -38.25 60.53
N LYS A 852 -12.48 -39.29 61.36
CA LYS A 852 -12.81 -39.20 62.79
C LYS A 852 -11.61 -39.61 63.64
N PRO A 853 -11.50 -39.17 64.90
CA PRO A 853 -10.49 -39.70 65.81
C PRO A 853 -10.54 -41.23 65.81
N ALA A 854 -9.39 -41.86 65.62
CA ALA A 854 -9.27 -43.30 65.83
C ALA A 854 -9.63 -43.64 67.30
N PRO A 855 -10.09 -44.86 67.59
CA PRO A 855 -10.38 -45.24 68.97
C PRO A 855 -9.13 -45.02 69.84
N PHE A 856 -9.31 -44.44 71.03
CA PHE A 856 -8.22 -44.12 71.98
C PHE A 856 -7.17 -43.09 71.51
N SER A 857 -7.46 -42.31 70.47
CA SER A 857 -6.49 -41.33 69.94
C SER A 857 -6.66 -39.90 70.46
N ILE A 858 -7.58 -39.67 71.39
CA ILE A 858 -7.77 -38.35 72.01
C ILE A 858 -6.92 -38.30 73.28
N VAL A 859 -5.98 -37.36 73.31
CA VAL A 859 -5.15 -37.11 74.49
C VAL A 859 -6.02 -36.50 75.58
N LEU A 860 -5.99 -37.13 76.75
CA LEU A 860 -6.74 -36.72 77.95
C LEU A 860 -5.86 -35.98 78.97
N ASP A 861 -4.58 -35.76 78.63
CA ASP A 861 -3.64 -35.02 79.46
C ASP A 861 -4.08 -33.54 79.59
N PRO A 862 -4.12 -32.96 80.79
CA PRO A 862 -4.55 -31.58 81.03
C PRO A 862 -3.85 -30.51 80.17
N ASP A 863 -2.60 -30.74 79.75
CA ASP A 863 -1.84 -29.78 78.94
C ASP A 863 -2.17 -29.86 77.43
N TYR A 864 -2.77 -30.96 76.97
CA TYR A 864 -3.09 -31.22 75.55
C TYR A 864 -4.49 -31.85 75.37
N THR A 865 -5.41 -31.56 76.28
CA THR A 865 -6.72 -32.23 76.33
C THR A 865 -7.52 -31.97 75.06
N GLY A 866 -7.95 -33.03 74.39
CA GLY A 866 -8.69 -32.95 73.12
C GLY A 866 -7.81 -32.98 71.87
N LEU A 867 -6.49 -33.09 72.01
CA LEU A 867 -5.58 -33.29 70.88
C LEU A 867 -5.72 -34.72 70.32
N VAL A 868 -5.97 -34.83 69.02
CA VAL A 868 -6.15 -36.13 68.33
C VAL A 868 -4.81 -36.58 67.75
N THR A 869 -4.27 -37.70 68.23
CA THR A 869 -2.96 -38.26 67.81
C THR A 869 -3.05 -39.16 66.59
N ASN A 870 -4.25 -39.65 66.27
CA ASN A 870 -4.48 -40.50 65.12
C ASN A 870 -5.92 -40.39 64.61
N TYR A 871 -6.10 -40.45 63.30
CA TYR A 871 -7.40 -40.37 62.64
C TYR A 871 -7.67 -41.66 61.88
N GLN A 872 -8.93 -42.10 61.89
CA GLN A 872 -9.42 -43.18 61.02
C GLN A 872 -10.30 -42.58 59.91
N VAL A 873 -10.15 -43.10 58.70
CA VAL A 873 -10.98 -42.71 57.55
C VAL A 873 -12.37 -43.31 57.71
N THR A 874 -13.40 -42.48 57.60
CA THR A 874 -14.81 -42.89 57.72
C THR A 874 -15.59 -42.78 56.41
N GLY A 875 -15.01 -42.16 55.41
CA GLY A 875 -15.60 -42.02 54.09
C GLY A 875 -14.61 -41.39 53.14
N GLU A 876 -14.65 -41.81 51.88
CA GLU A 876 -13.82 -41.30 50.82
C GLU A 876 -14.72 -40.81 49.70
N ALA A 877 -14.36 -39.68 49.10
CA ALA A 877 -15.04 -39.15 47.93
C ALA A 877 -13.99 -38.62 46.95
N ALA A 878 -14.10 -39.06 45.70
CA ALA A 878 -13.34 -38.51 44.60
C ALA A 878 -14.30 -37.77 43.68
N LEU A 879 -13.90 -36.58 43.23
CA LEU A 879 -14.67 -35.78 42.28
C LEU A 879 -13.78 -35.36 41.11
N ARG A 880 -14.36 -35.40 39.92
CA ARG A 880 -13.79 -34.86 38.69
C ARG A 880 -14.60 -33.63 38.31
N SER A 881 -13.98 -32.46 38.36
CA SER A 881 -14.57 -31.20 37.92
C SER A 881 -13.89 -30.72 36.65
N VAL A 882 -14.66 -30.31 35.65
CA VAL A 882 -14.15 -29.63 34.45
C VAL A 882 -14.41 -28.15 34.61
N VAL A 883 -13.37 -27.33 34.49
CA VAL A 883 -13.40 -25.88 34.73
C VAL A 883 -12.83 -25.14 33.52
N ARG A 884 -13.45 -24.03 33.12
CA ARG A 884 -12.82 -23.02 32.26
C ARG A 884 -12.43 -21.81 33.10
N PHE A 885 -11.42 -21.05 32.66
CA PHE A 885 -11.09 -19.76 33.25
C PHE A 885 -11.50 -18.64 32.30
N GLU A 886 -12.33 -17.74 32.81
CA GLU A 886 -12.78 -16.55 32.09
C GLU A 886 -12.05 -15.33 32.63
N ARG A 887 -11.75 -14.36 31.77
CA ARG A 887 -11.15 -13.10 32.18
C ARG A 887 -12.24 -12.18 32.75
N ILE A 888 -12.02 -11.69 33.96
CA ILE A 888 -12.89 -10.66 34.55
C ILE A 888 -12.51 -9.31 33.94
N PRO A 889 -13.46 -8.54 33.39
CA PRO A 889 -13.20 -7.20 32.88
C PRO A 889 -12.58 -6.31 33.99
N PRO A 890 -11.62 -5.43 33.66
CA PRO A 890 -11.08 -4.51 34.64
C PRO A 890 -12.19 -3.60 35.18
N VAL A 891 -12.28 -3.48 36.51
CA VAL A 891 -13.20 -2.54 37.16
C VAL A 891 -12.75 -1.12 36.80
N VAL A 892 -13.60 -0.39 36.08
CA VAL A 892 -13.35 1.03 35.77
C VAL A 892 -13.48 1.82 37.07
N GLN A 893 -12.35 2.28 37.59
CA GLN A 893 -12.34 3.30 38.64
C GLN A 893 -12.76 4.65 38.04
N PRO A 894 -13.49 5.51 38.77
CA PRO A 894 -14.01 6.79 38.26
C PRO A 894 -12.95 7.77 37.72
N SER A 895 -11.65 7.50 37.95
CA SER A 895 -10.52 8.35 37.57
C SER A 895 -9.91 8.05 36.19
N GLY A 896 -10.47 7.12 35.41
CA GLY A 896 -10.00 6.84 34.03
C GLY A 896 -8.63 6.15 33.94
N LEU A 897 -8.00 5.83 35.06
CA LEU A 897 -6.77 5.03 35.11
C LEU A 897 -7.14 3.55 35.20
N VAL A 898 -6.94 2.81 34.10
CA VAL A 898 -7.04 1.34 34.10
C VAL A 898 -5.80 0.82 34.83
N ASN A 899 -6.00 0.12 35.95
CA ASN A 899 -4.91 -0.52 36.66
C ASN A 899 -4.47 -1.76 35.85
N THR A 900 -3.40 -1.63 35.04
CA THR A 900 -3.00 -2.62 34.03
C THR A 900 -2.39 -3.91 34.58
N ASN A 901 -2.24 -4.04 35.91
CA ASN A 901 -1.38 -5.06 36.51
C ASN A 901 -2.09 -6.18 37.27
N GLU A 902 -3.42 -6.21 37.34
CA GLU A 902 -4.16 -7.36 37.93
C GLU A 902 -5.12 -7.96 36.90
N PHE A 903 -4.62 -8.91 36.09
CA PHE A 903 -5.49 -9.81 35.34
C PHE A 903 -6.16 -10.78 36.32
N LYS A 904 -7.42 -10.53 36.67
CA LYS A 904 -8.23 -11.46 37.48
C LYS A 904 -8.97 -12.42 36.57
N TYR A 905 -8.84 -13.72 36.86
CA TYR A 905 -9.53 -14.78 36.16
C TYR A 905 -10.58 -15.41 37.09
N GLN A 906 -11.77 -15.69 36.56
CA GLN A 906 -12.83 -16.43 37.24
C GLN A 906 -12.84 -17.88 36.74
N ALA A 907 -12.80 -18.83 37.66
CA ALA A 907 -13.04 -20.24 37.32
C ALA A 907 -14.55 -20.48 37.18
N VAL A 908 -14.99 -21.02 36.05
CA VAL A 908 -16.37 -21.42 35.79
C VAL A 908 -16.42 -22.94 35.64
N VAL A 909 -17.13 -23.59 36.56
CA VAL A 909 -17.31 -25.04 36.59
C VAL A 909 -18.31 -25.43 35.52
N ILE A 910 -17.87 -26.23 34.55
CA ILE A 910 -18.66 -26.71 33.41
C ILE A 910 -19.37 -28.01 33.77
N GLU A 911 -18.66 -28.92 34.44
CA GLU A 911 -19.16 -30.25 34.79
C GLU A 911 -18.53 -30.68 36.11
N THR A 912 -19.29 -31.33 36.99
CA THR A 912 -18.74 -32.02 38.17
C THR A 912 -19.36 -33.40 38.26
N LYS A 913 -18.51 -34.43 38.35
CA LYS A 913 -18.92 -35.83 38.53
C LYS A 913 -18.28 -36.39 39.79
N VAL A 914 -19.09 -37.00 40.64
CA VAL A 914 -18.60 -37.84 41.75
C VAL A 914 -18.16 -39.17 41.13
N LEU A 915 -16.92 -39.54 41.36
CA LEU A 915 -16.38 -40.81 40.89
C LEU A 915 -16.88 -41.92 41.82
N PRO A 916 -17.28 -43.09 41.26
CA PRO A 916 -17.72 -44.20 42.08
C PRO A 916 -16.58 -44.66 43.02
N PRO A 917 -16.89 -45.02 44.28
CA PRO A 917 -15.90 -45.65 45.15
C PRO A 917 -15.44 -46.97 44.52
N GLN A 918 -14.13 -47.22 44.48
CA GLN A 918 -13.60 -48.54 44.12
C GLN A 918 -13.78 -49.54 45.25
#